data_AF-A0A497FNI4-F1
#
_entry.id   AF-A0A497FNI4-F1
#
_cell.length_a   1.000
_cell.length_b   1.000
_cell.length_c   1.000
_cell.angle_alpha   90.00
_cell.angle_beta   90.00
_cell.angle_gamma   90.00
#
_symmetry.space_group_name_H-M   'P 1'
#
loop_
_entity.id
_entity.type
_entity.pdbx_description
1 polymer ?
#
loop_
_entity_poly.entity_id
_entity_poly.type
_entity_poly.pdbx_seq_one_letter_code
_entity_poly.pdbx_strand_id
1 'polypeptide(L)'
;MLYVDVKIFLLVLLLLVSSLGIGNLYLVKGDPASLELNKEFREYLLELARDTWNFFVRYTNNDTGLPYDRSTPGNPQTSITNIGLYMASVVAAWDLGFINRSEALQRLRKTIDTLFKLEKWHGIPFNWYDADTLKPIWGNFVSSVDAGWYAAGLIVARSAFPELYDNLTALIDMMEWDRLYDPDAKLLYIGFDSLKRKYTQAHYDYITIESRMASFIAIGTGKIPAEHWFALKRDLQYFYNISFMWGWNGGLFIYYMPGIFIDERGSSIANSAINVTLAQIMLSELSGYPVWGFSPSDIPQGGYGMKFDVVTPHASVLALIYFPEETLLNLLKLEKMGVRSTYGFKDSVSMADGSVDEDYLALDQGMIFLTIANYLNNSIWKFFEKDPIAVKARKLVGEYNVPESMLKLYRFIFVNVSNIVLEKLLEEKPVFSAIRTLRLAKLYFASGDHEKAWYYANKTLEEINSADVNSVKNAVSKILAEAENSILSARRENRTSKIAKAASLYNSSLTEFNEGKYTSSFIDAVVAKFYAKISRPTVVMKRVKLTLTSDKEKYIFPCNVTLRGTINPRLPVNIIIESYSRGSWKVIAIVKADKNGVFTFTWQPESGNYTVRARSTSYNYYLPSQSNHIKISVLKGERKLRLNYTKTAYVNENVSVTGEIDPPDEAENVSVKIVNPKGQVSHTTVDVKNGAFALSIKPTLAGLWNITVTIPETENYKGVSKTLSINVVEKGGLNLENIITIVFLAVILLISAMVFKLGKNLKLSP
;
A
#
# COMPACT_ATOMS: atom_id res chain seq x y z
N MET A 1 24.11 72.79 -61.76
CA MET A 1 22.99 71.82 -61.77
C MET A 1 23.50 70.59 -61.05
N LEU A 2 23.19 70.42 -59.76
CA LEU A 2 23.33 69.22 -58.92
C LEU A 2 23.14 69.67 -57.46
N TYR A 3 21.95 70.22 -57.19
CA TYR A 3 21.38 70.26 -55.86
C TYR A 3 20.77 68.88 -55.65
N VAL A 4 21.61 67.89 -55.31
CA VAL A 4 21.13 66.57 -54.90
C VAL A 4 20.87 66.68 -53.41
N ASP A 5 19.60 66.47 -53.09
CA ASP A 5 18.94 66.70 -51.82
C ASP A 5 19.74 66.25 -50.60
N VAL A 6 20.25 67.24 -49.87
CA VAL A 6 20.62 67.13 -48.45
C VAL A 6 19.47 66.55 -47.62
N LYS A 7 18.22 66.68 -48.09
CA LYS A 7 17.03 66.04 -47.51
C LYS A 7 17.05 64.51 -47.62
N ILE A 8 17.58 63.91 -48.69
CA ILE A 8 17.64 62.45 -48.84
C ILE A 8 18.74 61.88 -47.93
N PHE A 9 19.87 62.58 -47.79
CA PHE A 9 20.92 62.17 -46.85
C PHE A 9 20.48 62.28 -45.39
N LEU A 10 19.75 63.34 -45.02
CA LEU A 10 19.13 63.48 -43.70
C LEU A 10 18.00 62.46 -43.47
N LEU A 11 17.22 62.09 -44.49
CA LEU A 11 16.18 61.07 -44.36
C LEU A 11 16.79 59.67 -44.15
N VAL A 12 17.90 59.36 -44.83
CA VAL A 12 18.64 58.11 -44.65
C VAL A 12 19.34 58.08 -43.29
N LEU A 13 19.85 59.22 -42.79
CA LEU A 13 20.38 59.33 -41.44
C LEU A 13 19.27 59.21 -40.36
N LEU A 14 18.09 59.79 -40.60
CA LEU A 14 16.91 59.66 -39.73
C LEU A 14 16.30 58.25 -39.75
N LEU A 15 16.40 57.53 -40.87
CA LEU A 15 15.99 56.13 -40.99
C LEU A 15 17.02 55.15 -40.39
N LEU A 16 18.31 55.51 -40.38
CA LEU A 16 19.35 54.79 -39.64
C LEU A 16 19.27 55.06 -38.12
N VAL A 17 18.82 56.25 -37.71
CA VAL A 17 18.57 56.58 -36.30
C VAL A 17 17.22 56.05 -35.80
N SER A 18 16.25 55.76 -36.68
CA SER A 18 14.99 55.08 -36.30
C SER A 18 15.05 53.54 -36.36
N SER A 19 16.07 52.97 -37.02
CA SER A 19 16.41 51.53 -36.93
C SER A 19 17.42 51.21 -35.82
N LEU A 20 18.08 52.24 -35.27
CA LEU A 20 18.60 52.23 -33.90
C LEU A 20 17.47 52.62 -32.93
N GLY A 21 16.41 51.81 -32.95
CA GLY A 21 15.41 51.83 -31.90
C GLY A 21 16.14 51.77 -30.57
N ILE A 22 15.91 52.81 -29.78
CA ILE A 22 16.37 52.96 -28.41
C ILE A 22 15.81 51.77 -27.62
N GLY A 23 16.52 50.65 -27.70
CA GLY A 23 16.66 49.73 -26.61
C GLY A 23 17.38 50.52 -25.53
N ASN A 24 16.62 51.30 -24.77
CA ASN A 24 16.99 51.59 -23.40
C ASN A 24 17.07 50.23 -22.73
N LEU A 25 18.26 49.62 -22.84
CA LEU A 25 18.85 48.79 -21.83
C LEU A 25 18.74 49.61 -20.55
N TYR A 26 17.59 49.49 -19.88
CA TYR A 26 17.59 49.42 -18.43
C TYR A 26 18.44 48.20 -18.10
N LEU A 27 19.76 48.39 -18.18
CA LEU A 27 20.70 47.71 -17.33
C LEU A 27 20.22 48.02 -15.93
N VAL A 28 19.39 47.13 -15.40
CA VAL A 28 19.30 46.91 -13.97
C VAL A 28 20.75 46.63 -13.56
N LYS A 29 21.47 47.69 -13.19
CA LYS A 29 22.73 47.63 -12.46
C LYS A 29 22.37 47.12 -11.07
N GLY A 30 22.21 45.82 -11.00
CA GLY A 30 22.10 45.01 -9.80
C GLY A 30 22.60 43.64 -10.20
N ASP A 31 23.49 43.08 -9.39
CA ASP A 31 23.88 41.68 -9.49
C ASP A 31 22.60 40.81 -9.59
N PRO A 32 22.40 39.96 -10.61
CA PRO A 32 21.19 39.13 -10.74
C PRO A 32 21.11 38.00 -9.70
N ALA A 33 22.15 37.85 -8.88
CA ALA A 33 22.09 37.04 -7.67
C ALA A 33 21.39 37.84 -6.56
N SER A 34 20.20 37.35 -6.16
CA SER A 34 19.33 37.87 -5.09
C SER A 34 18.53 39.15 -5.38
N LEU A 35 17.49 39.04 -6.20
CA LEU A 35 16.23 39.62 -5.74
C LEU A 35 15.79 38.76 -4.55
N GLU A 36 15.81 39.34 -3.35
CA GLU A 36 15.34 38.66 -2.14
C GLU A 36 13.90 38.18 -2.39
N LEU A 37 13.66 36.89 -2.11
CA LEU A 37 12.32 36.32 -2.12
C LEU A 37 11.40 37.19 -1.27
N ASN A 38 10.18 37.45 -1.77
CA ASN A 38 9.17 38.13 -0.97
C ASN A 38 9.06 37.45 0.41
N LYS A 39 9.13 38.28 1.46
CA LYS A 39 9.22 37.82 2.84
C LYS A 39 8.03 36.93 3.25
N GLU A 40 6.81 37.32 2.90
CA GLU A 40 5.60 36.57 3.25
C GLU A 40 5.57 35.21 2.55
N PHE A 41 5.96 35.14 1.28
CA PHE A 41 6.05 33.86 0.58
C PHE A 41 7.15 32.97 1.16
N ARG A 42 8.31 33.56 1.49
CA ARG A 42 9.39 32.84 2.15
C ARG A 42 8.93 32.26 3.49
N GLU A 43 8.20 33.03 4.29
CA GLU A 43 7.66 32.58 5.58
C GLU A 43 6.63 31.45 5.40
N TYR A 44 5.72 31.58 4.44
CA TYR A 44 4.77 30.52 4.09
C TYR A 44 5.47 29.21 3.71
N LEU A 45 6.48 29.28 2.85
CA LEU A 45 7.25 28.10 2.43
C LEU A 45 8.08 27.51 3.58
N LEU A 46 8.65 28.33 4.46
CA LEU A 46 9.37 27.87 5.65
C LEU A 46 8.44 27.16 6.64
N GLU A 47 7.22 27.65 6.83
CA GLU A 47 6.21 26.99 7.66
C GLU A 47 5.83 25.63 7.06
N LEU A 48 5.50 25.60 5.77
CA LEU A 48 5.18 24.36 5.06
C LEU A 48 6.35 23.36 5.12
N ALA A 49 7.59 23.82 4.92
CA ALA A 49 8.77 22.98 5.05
C ALA A 49 8.94 22.43 6.47
N ARG A 50 8.67 23.24 7.51
CA ARG A 50 8.77 22.82 8.90
C ARG A 50 7.70 21.77 9.24
N ASP A 51 6.46 21.96 8.79
CA ASP A 51 5.40 20.96 8.95
C ASP A 51 5.76 19.64 8.25
N THR A 52 6.30 19.74 7.02
CA THR A 52 6.73 18.58 6.23
C THR A 52 7.92 17.87 6.89
N TRP A 53 8.90 18.60 7.44
CA TRP A 53 10.00 18.01 8.22
C TRP A 53 9.52 17.27 9.47
N ASN A 54 8.47 17.77 10.14
CA ASN A 54 7.87 17.11 11.30
C ASN A 54 7.32 15.71 10.97
N PHE A 55 6.98 15.42 9.70
CA PHE A 55 6.69 14.05 9.25
C PHE A 55 7.89 13.14 9.54
N PHE A 56 9.09 13.50 9.07
CA PHE A 56 10.29 12.69 9.24
C PHE A 56 10.73 12.62 10.70
N VAL A 57 10.50 13.67 11.49
CA VAL A 57 10.73 13.62 12.95
C VAL A 57 9.83 12.56 13.61
N ARG A 58 8.57 12.46 13.18
CA ARG A 58 7.59 11.54 13.76
C ARG A 58 7.71 10.11 13.23
N TYR A 59 7.90 9.95 11.93
CA TYR A 59 7.78 8.69 11.19
C TYR A 59 9.14 8.15 10.75
N THR A 60 10.18 8.39 11.55
CA THR A 60 11.46 7.67 11.43
C THR A 60 11.63 6.79 12.66
N ASN A 61 11.95 5.52 12.46
CA ASN A 61 12.26 4.60 13.55
C ASN A 61 13.52 5.11 14.29
N ASN A 62 13.41 5.33 15.61
CA ASN A 62 14.51 5.89 16.41
C ASN A 62 15.68 4.93 16.62
N ASP A 63 15.43 3.62 16.58
CA ASP A 63 16.45 2.59 16.81
C ASP A 63 17.27 2.33 15.55
N THR A 64 16.61 2.28 14.40
CA THR A 64 17.21 1.97 13.09
C THR A 64 17.58 3.22 12.29
N GLY A 65 16.93 4.36 12.55
CA GLY A 65 17.11 5.59 11.77
C GLY A 65 16.52 5.49 10.35
N LEU A 66 15.61 4.55 10.09
CA LEU A 66 14.94 4.40 8.79
C LEU A 66 13.56 5.07 8.81
N PRO A 67 13.18 5.85 7.79
CA PRO A 67 11.85 6.43 7.66
C PRO A 67 10.83 5.33 7.34
N TYR A 68 9.65 5.38 7.96
CA TYR A 68 8.50 4.60 7.51
C TYR A 68 7.97 5.15 6.19
N ASP A 69 7.39 4.28 5.37
CA ASP A 69 6.85 4.62 4.06
C ASP A 69 5.68 5.60 4.16
N ARG A 70 4.85 5.46 5.19
CA ARG A 70 3.64 6.26 5.34
C ARG A 70 3.22 6.47 6.79
N SER A 71 2.30 7.40 6.99
CA SER A 71 1.77 7.75 8.30
C SER A 71 0.84 6.71 8.94
N THR A 72 0.41 5.69 8.20
CA THR A 72 -0.50 4.66 8.68
C THR A 72 0.10 3.96 9.92
N PRO A 73 -0.61 3.93 11.06
CA PRO A 73 -0.12 3.26 12.26
C PRO A 73 0.17 1.78 12.03
N GLY A 74 1.32 1.31 12.53
CA GLY A 74 1.70 -0.10 12.47
C GLY A 74 2.12 -0.60 11.09
N ASN A 75 2.43 0.31 10.15
CA ASN A 75 3.08 -0.03 8.89
C ASN A 75 4.60 0.16 9.01
N PRO A 76 5.39 -0.92 9.22
CA PRO A 76 6.84 -0.81 9.39
C PRO A 76 7.60 -0.74 8.06
N GLN A 77 6.93 -0.58 6.91
CA GLN A 77 7.59 -0.67 5.60
C GLN A 77 8.49 0.54 5.33
N THR A 78 9.57 0.33 4.59
CA THR A 78 10.42 1.40 4.04
C THR A 78 11.02 0.98 2.71
N SER A 79 11.29 1.94 1.84
CA SER A 79 11.99 1.75 0.58
C SER A 79 13.35 2.44 0.60
N ILE A 80 14.27 1.99 -0.24
CA ILE A 80 15.60 2.62 -0.33
C ILE A 80 15.53 4.02 -0.96
N THR A 81 14.48 4.29 -1.73
CA THR A 81 14.13 5.65 -2.16
C THR A 81 13.78 6.52 -0.96
N ASN A 82 12.89 6.07 -0.08
CA ASN A 82 12.52 6.82 1.13
C ASN A 82 13.75 7.08 2.02
N ILE A 83 14.64 6.09 2.16
CA ILE A 83 15.89 6.24 2.92
C ILE A 83 16.80 7.31 2.28
N GLY A 84 16.99 7.27 0.94
CA GLY A 84 17.79 8.27 0.22
C GLY A 84 17.23 9.69 0.37
N LEU A 85 15.92 9.86 0.18
CA LEU A 85 15.24 11.14 0.34
C LEU A 85 15.27 11.63 1.79
N TYR A 86 15.16 10.73 2.77
CA TYR A 86 15.30 11.10 4.18
C TYR A 86 16.70 11.63 4.49
N MET A 87 17.76 10.97 4.02
CA MET A 87 19.13 11.46 4.22
C MET A 87 19.34 12.86 3.61
N ALA A 88 18.85 13.08 2.38
CA ALA A 88 18.84 14.41 1.77
C ALA A 88 18.00 15.41 2.59
N SER A 89 16.89 14.97 3.19
CA SER A 89 16.03 15.80 4.04
C SER A 89 16.72 16.17 5.36
N VAL A 90 17.52 15.28 5.96
CA VAL A 90 18.32 15.64 7.14
C VAL A 90 19.32 16.76 6.80
N VAL A 91 19.94 16.68 5.62
CA VAL A 91 20.86 17.72 5.12
C VAL A 91 20.13 19.05 4.92
N ALA A 92 18.98 19.02 4.24
CA ALA A 92 18.17 20.22 4.01
C ALA A 92 17.63 20.83 5.32
N ALA A 93 17.20 20.01 6.29
CA ALA A 93 16.75 20.49 7.59
C ALA A 93 17.86 21.20 8.37
N TRP A 94 19.10 20.74 8.24
CA TRP A 94 20.27 21.43 8.78
C TRP A 94 20.56 22.75 8.06
N ASP A 95 20.58 22.74 6.72
CA ASP A 95 20.90 23.92 5.90
C ASP A 95 19.81 25.01 5.99
N LEU A 96 18.55 24.64 6.23
CA LEU A 96 17.44 25.55 6.57
C LEU A 96 17.44 25.99 8.04
N GLY A 97 18.28 25.41 8.90
CA GLY A 97 18.39 25.76 10.32
C GLY A 97 17.27 25.20 11.21
N PHE A 98 16.55 24.17 10.77
CA PHE A 98 15.51 23.49 11.58
C PHE A 98 16.11 22.56 12.62
N ILE A 99 17.26 21.97 12.31
CA ILE A 99 18.06 21.18 13.24
C ILE A 99 19.50 21.69 13.23
N ASN A 100 20.20 21.52 14.35
CA ASN A 100 21.61 21.87 14.39
C ASN A 100 22.47 20.75 13.77
N ARG A 101 23.74 21.08 13.51
CA ARG A 101 24.68 20.17 12.85
C ARG A 101 24.92 18.86 13.62
N SER A 102 24.93 18.92 14.95
CA SER A 102 25.14 17.73 15.80
C SER A 102 23.98 16.76 15.68
N GLU A 103 22.74 17.26 15.69
CA GLU A 103 21.54 16.44 15.50
C GLU A 103 21.53 15.80 14.10
N ALA A 104 21.82 16.59 13.07
CA ALA A 104 21.91 16.08 11.70
C ALA A 104 22.94 14.94 11.57
N LEU A 105 24.13 15.13 12.15
CA LEU A 105 25.17 14.12 12.16
C LEU A 105 24.73 12.85 12.91
N GLN A 106 24.04 12.99 14.05
CA GLN A 106 23.54 11.85 14.82
C GLN A 106 22.51 11.04 14.01
N ARG A 107 21.53 11.71 13.38
CA ARG A 107 20.51 11.07 12.54
C ARG A 107 21.14 10.34 11.37
N LEU A 108 22.04 11.00 10.63
CA LEU A 108 22.73 10.40 9.48
C LEU A 108 23.60 9.21 9.90
N ARG A 109 24.38 9.31 10.99
CA ARG A 109 25.17 8.18 11.51
C ARG A 109 24.29 6.98 11.83
N LYS A 110 23.14 7.22 12.47
CA LYS A 110 22.20 6.15 12.81
C LYS A 110 21.70 5.41 11.57
N THR A 111 21.26 6.15 10.55
CA THR A 111 20.84 5.58 9.26
C THR A 111 21.98 4.81 8.60
N ILE A 112 23.18 5.39 8.51
CA ILE A 112 24.36 4.78 7.88
C ILE A 112 24.78 3.48 8.56
N ASP A 113 24.83 3.45 9.90
CA ASP A 113 25.16 2.25 10.68
C ASP A 113 24.17 1.11 10.40
N THR A 114 22.89 1.45 10.20
CA THR A 114 21.86 0.49 9.80
C THR A 114 22.02 0.04 8.36
N LEU A 115 22.36 0.95 7.44
CA LEU A 115 22.60 0.63 6.03
C LEU A 115 23.69 -0.43 5.86
N PHE A 116 24.76 -0.40 6.65
CA PHE A 116 25.78 -1.47 6.62
C PHE A 116 25.25 -2.84 7.03
N LYS A 117 24.19 -2.92 7.82
CA LYS A 117 23.59 -4.18 8.31
C LYS A 117 22.56 -4.77 7.35
N LEU A 118 22.00 -3.98 6.43
CA LEU A 118 21.02 -4.47 5.47
C LEU A 118 21.61 -5.59 4.60
N GLU A 119 20.81 -6.62 4.34
CA GLU A 119 21.11 -7.60 3.30
C GLU A 119 21.10 -6.90 1.93
N LYS A 120 22.06 -7.21 1.05
CA LYS A 120 22.20 -6.56 -0.25
C LYS A 120 22.53 -7.59 -1.32
N TRP A 121 22.13 -7.28 -2.55
CA TRP A 121 22.52 -8.03 -3.74
C TRP A 121 23.66 -7.27 -4.45
N HIS A 122 24.87 -7.83 -4.43
CA HIS A 122 26.06 -7.20 -5.03
C HIS A 122 26.27 -5.75 -4.55
N GLY A 123 26.12 -5.55 -3.24
CA GLY A 123 26.21 -4.23 -2.59
C GLY A 123 25.07 -3.26 -2.91
N ILE A 124 24.13 -3.63 -3.78
CA ILE A 124 22.89 -2.88 -4.04
C ILE A 124 21.80 -3.38 -3.09
N PRO A 125 21.22 -2.51 -2.26
CA PRO A 125 20.06 -2.86 -1.44
C PRO A 125 18.86 -3.37 -2.27
N PHE A 126 18.09 -4.31 -1.71
CA PHE A 126 16.74 -4.60 -2.18
C PHE A 126 15.84 -3.37 -2.06
N ASN A 127 14.75 -3.32 -2.86
CA ASN A 127 13.90 -2.14 -2.93
C ASN A 127 13.20 -1.84 -1.60
N TRP A 128 12.68 -2.87 -0.93
CA TRP A 128 11.86 -2.73 0.27
C TRP A 128 12.36 -3.53 1.46
N TYR A 129 12.27 -2.93 2.64
CA TYR A 129 12.55 -3.55 3.93
C TYR A 129 11.44 -3.28 4.93
N ASP A 130 11.38 -4.13 5.95
CA ASP A 130 10.75 -3.81 7.22
C ASP A 130 11.73 -2.96 8.06
N ALA A 131 11.36 -1.73 8.36
CA ALA A 131 12.17 -0.70 9.02
C ALA A 131 12.48 -1.03 10.49
N ASP A 132 11.72 -1.93 11.11
CA ASP A 132 11.90 -2.34 12.50
C ASP A 132 12.85 -3.56 12.59
N THR A 133 12.73 -4.50 11.65
CA THR A 133 13.48 -5.78 11.66
C THR A 133 14.63 -5.86 10.68
N LEU A 134 14.74 -4.90 9.76
CA LEU A 134 15.74 -4.81 8.68
C LEU A 134 15.66 -5.94 7.65
N LYS A 135 14.59 -6.74 7.66
CA LYS A 135 14.42 -7.84 6.71
C LYS A 135 13.90 -7.32 5.36
N PRO A 136 14.45 -7.81 4.24
CA PRO A 136 13.86 -7.54 2.93
C PRO A 136 12.41 -8.02 2.88
N ILE A 137 11.55 -7.26 2.20
CA ILE A 137 10.14 -7.62 1.98
C ILE A 137 9.81 -7.57 0.49
N TRP A 138 8.64 -8.11 0.13
CA TRP A 138 8.11 -8.08 -1.25
C TRP A 138 9.04 -8.70 -2.31
N GLY A 139 9.67 -9.82 -1.95
CA GLY A 139 10.31 -10.71 -2.93
C GLY A 139 11.75 -10.35 -3.28
N ASN A 140 12.43 -9.53 -2.46
CA ASN A 140 13.85 -9.22 -2.59
C ASN A 140 14.20 -8.70 -4.00
N PHE A 141 13.35 -7.82 -4.53
CA PHE A 141 13.56 -7.20 -5.82
C PHE A 141 14.63 -6.11 -5.71
N VAL A 142 15.56 -6.06 -6.65
CA VAL A 142 16.55 -4.99 -6.78
C VAL A 142 16.09 -4.05 -7.87
N SER A 143 15.84 -2.79 -7.53
CA SER A 143 15.30 -1.80 -8.46
C SER A 143 16.37 -0.79 -8.87
N SER A 144 16.55 -0.60 -10.18
CA SER A 144 17.55 0.33 -10.71
C SER A 144 17.22 1.79 -10.38
N VAL A 145 15.94 2.17 -10.46
CA VAL A 145 15.51 3.53 -10.14
C VAL A 145 15.67 3.85 -8.66
N ASP A 146 15.27 2.92 -7.78
CA ASP A 146 15.33 3.13 -6.34
C ASP A 146 16.79 3.13 -5.84
N ALA A 147 17.67 2.34 -6.47
CA ALA A 147 19.11 2.42 -6.25
C ALA A 147 19.66 3.81 -6.62
N GLY A 148 19.12 4.46 -7.66
CA GLY A 148 19.46 5.83 -8.04
C GLY A 148 19.15 6.84 -6.94
N TRP A 149 17.95 6.77 -6.36
CA TRP A 149 17.53 7.66 -5.28
C TRP A 149 18.30 7.42 -3.98
N TYR A 150 18.57 6.15 -3.67
CA TYR A 150 19.44 5.77 -2.57
C TYR A 150 20.83 6.41 -2.72
N ALA A 151 21.47 6.24 -3.88
CA ALA A 151 22.78 6.81 -4.15
C ALA A 151 22.78 8.35 -4.16
N ALA A 152 21.71 8.98 -4.65
CA ALA A 152 21.56 10.44 -4.61
C ALA A 152 21.59 10.98 -3.17
N GLY A 153 20.85 10.33 -2.26
CA GLY A 153 20.88 10.67 -0.83
C GLY A 153 22.25 10.50 -0.18
N LEU A 154 22.97 9.41 -0.51
CA LEU A 154 24.35 9.19 -0.03
C LEU A 154 25.30 10.28 -0.51
N ILE A 155 25.22 10.67 -1.79
CA ILE A 155 26.07 11.70 -2.41
C ILE A 155 25.84 13.07 -1.76
N VAL A 156 24.58 13.45 -1.53
CA VAL A 156 24.24 14.70 -0.84
C VAL A 156 24.81 14.71 0.57
N ALA A 157 24.57 13.65 1.34
CA ALA A 157 25.07 13.53 2.71
C ALA A 157 26.60 13.55 2.76
N ARG A 158 27.27 12.89 1.81
CA ARG A 158 28.74 12.83 1.72
C ARG A 158 29.34 14.20 1.48
N SER A 159 28.72 14.97 0.59
CA SER A 159 29.18 16.32 0.25
C SER A 159 28.87 17.34 1.35
N ALA A 160 27.82 17.13 2.14
CA ALA A 160 27.44 18.01 3.24
C ALA A 160 28.21 17.75 4.55
N PHE A 161 28.56 16.48 4.83
CA PHE A 161 29.16 16.06 6.10
C PHE A 161 30.46 15.27 5.89
N PRO A 162 31.62 15.95 5.86
CA PRO A 162 32.94 15.31 5.69
C PRO A 162 33.25 14.22 6.73
N GLU A 163 32.68 14.29 7.93
CA GLU A 163 32.86 13.28 8.98
C GLU A 163 32.24 11.92 8.68
N LEU A 164 31.43 11.84 7.63
CA LEU A 164 30.78 10.64 7.13
C LEU A 164 31.37 10.17 5.79
N TYR A 165 32.39 10.87 5.29
CA TYR A 165 32.90 10.68 3.93
C TYR A 165 33.31 9.24 3.64
N ASP A 166 34.10 8.62 4.51
CA ASP A 166 34.61 7.26 4.30
C ASP A 166 33.47 6.24 4.33
N ASN A 167 32.56 6.34 5.30
CA ASN A 167 31.41 5.44 5.42
C ASN A 167 30.46 5.54 4.20
N LEU A 168 30.17 6.77 3.76
CA LEU A 168 29.29 7.01 2.62
C LEU A 168 29.96 6.59 1.31
N THR A 169 31.26 6.82 1.16
CA THR A 169 32.03 6.34 0.01
C THR A 169 32.05 4.82 -0.04
N ALA A 170 32.24 4.14 1.09
CA ALA A 170 32.17 2.68 1.15
C ALA A 170 30.80 2.15 0.70
N LEU A 171 29.69 2.77 1.13
CA LEU A 171 28.34 2.38 0.69
C LEU A 171 28.13 2.62 -0.82
N ILE A 172 28.64 3.74 -1.36
CA ILE A 172 28.55 4.06 -2.79
C ILE A 172 29.38 3.07 -3.62
N ASP A 173 30.62 2.79 -3.21
CA ASP A 173 31.56 1.94 -3.95
C ASP A 173 31.14 0.46 -3.97
N MET A 174 30.37 0.02 -2.97
CA MET A 174 29.78 -1.31 -2.93
C MET A 174 28.77 -1.55 -4.06
N MET A 175 28.16 -0.51 -4.64
CA MET A 175 27.09 -0.67 -5.63
C MET A 175 27.65 -1.09 -7.00
N GLU A 176 27.51 -2.37 -7.36
CA GLU A 176 27.91 -2.92 -8.66
C GLU A 176 26.89 -2.54 -9.78
N TRP A 177 26.86 -1.28 -10.19
CA TRP A 177 25.92 -0.74 -11.19
C TRP A 177 25.92 -1.48 -12.54
N ASP A 178 27.07 -2.01 -12.96
CA ASP A 178 27.23 -2.79 -14.19
C ASP A 178 26.35 -4.05 -14.21
N ARG A 179 25.95 -4.56 -13.05
CA ARG A 179 25.03 -5.70 -12.92
C ARG A 179 23.59 -5.39 -13.33
N LEU A 180 23.19 -4.11 -13.31
CA LEU A 180 21.83 -3.67 -13.68
C LEU A 180 21.77 -3.11 -15.11
N TYR A 181 22.89 -3.12 -15.83
CA TYR A 181 23.02 -2.62 -17.18
C TYR A 181 22.89 -3.75 -18.20
N ASP A 182 22.05 -3.54 -19.21
CA ASP A 182 21.98 -4.37 -20.41
C ASP A 182 22.91 -3.75 -21.49
N PRO A 183 24.06 -4.37 -21.80
CA PRO A 183 24.98 -3.85 -22.80
C PRO A 183 24.46 -3.94 -24.23
N ASP A 184 23.53 -4.86 -24.51
CA ASP A 184 22.94 -5.05 -25.85
C ASP A 184 21.89 -3.96 -26.11
N ALA A 185 21.02 -3.71 -25.12
CA ALA A 185 20.04 -2.62 -25.19
C ALA A 185 20.66 -1.24 -24.93
N LYS A 186 21.84 -1.19 -24.30
CA LYS A 186 22.49 0.00 -23.75
C LYS A 186 21.63 0.73 -22.71
N LEU A 187 20.76 0.01 -22.01
CA LEU A 187 19.79 0.56 -21.06
C LEU A 187 19.91 -0.12 -19.70
N LEU A 188 19.41 0.55 -18.67
CA LEU A 188 19.23 -0.09 -17.36
C LEU A 188 17.99 -0.98 -17.42
N TYR A 189 18.10 -2.21 -16.90
CA TYR A 189 16.92 -3.01 -16.58
C TYR A 189 16.04 -2.25 -15.60
N ILE A 190 14.73 -2.52 -15.58
CA ILE A 190 13.87 -2.04 -14.46
C ILE A 190 14.43 -2.58 -13.14
N GLY A 191 14.85 -3.85 -13.13
CA GLY A 191 15.56 -4.43 -12.01
C GLY A 191 15.83 -5.91 -12.14
N PHE A 192 16.15 -6.53 -11.01
CA PHE A 192 16.46 -7.94 -10.89
C PHE A 192 15.63 -8.59 -9.78
N ASP A 193 14.92 -9.67 -10.11
CA ASP A 193 14.20 -10.51 -9.16
C ASP A 193 15.17 -11.57 -8.61
N SER A 194 15.64 -11.38 -7.38
CA SER A 194 16.67 -12.25 -6.78
C SER A 194 16.17 -13.65 -6.45
N LEU A 195 14.87 -13.80 -6.14
CA LEU A 195 14.26 -15.09 -5.87
C LEU A 195 14.11 -15.90 -7.15
N LYS A 196 13.69 -15.27 -8.25
CA LYS A 196 13.59 -15.90 -9.57
C LYS A 196 14.93 -15.97 -10.30
N ARG A 197 15.94 -15.24 -9.82
CA ARG A 197 17.26 -15.06 -10.44
C ARG A 197 17.16 -14.59 -11.89
N LYS A 198 16.30 -13.60 -12.15
CA LYS A 198 16.02 -13.10 -13.50
C LYS A 198 15.94 -11.58 -13.53
N TYR A 199 16.50 -11.00 -14.58
CA TYR A 199 16.27 -9.62 -14.94
C TYR A 199 14.84 -9.42 -15.45
N THR A 200 14.32 -8.21 -15.26
CA THR A 200 13.08 -7.78 -15.90
C THR A 200 13.26 -7.74 -17.42
N GLN A 201 12.22 -8.07 -18.18
CA GLN A 201 12.25 -7.96 -19.63
C GLN A 201 12.26 -6.50 -20.13
N ALA A 202 11.64 -5.60 -19.35
CA ALA A 202 11.58 -4.17 -19.66
C ALA A 202 12.83 -3.43 -19.15
N HIS A 203 13.04 -2.24 -19.72
CA HIS A 203 14.14 -1.33 -19.42
C HIS A 203 13.60 0.07 -19.13
N TYR A 204 14.41 0.87 -18.44
CA TYR A 204 14.20 2.31 -18.37
C TYR A 204 14.75 2.96 -19.64
N ASP A 205 13.86 3.49 -20.47
CA ASP A 205 14.15 3.83 -21.85
C ASP A 205 13.84 5.27 -22.26
N TYR A 206 13.33 6.13 -21.36
CA TYR A 206 13.05 7.55 -21.65
C TYR A 206 13.94 8.49 -20.85
N ILE A 207 14.30 9.64 -21.44
CA ILE A 207 15.13 10.64 -20.76
C ILE A 207 14.33 11.50 -19.77
N THR A 208 13.02 11.65 -19.95
CA THR A 208 12.18 12.54 -19.13
C THR A 208 11.45 11.84 -17.99
N ILE A 209 11.86 10.61 -17.65
CA ILE A 209 11.36 9.90 -16.48
C ILE A 209 12.35 9.98 -15.30
N GLU A 210 11.90 9.59 -14.13
CA GLU A 210 12.59 9.72 -12.85
C GLU A 210 13.85 8.85 -12.79
N SER A 211 13.84 7.71 -13.48
CA SER A 211 14.97 6.77 -13.52
C SER A 211 16.24 7.33 -14.16
N ARG A 212 16.16 8.47 -14.86
CA ARG A 212 17.36 9.17 -15.35
C ARG A 212 18.34 9.53 -14.24
N MET A 213 17.87 9.64 -12.99
CA MET A 213 18.76 9.86 -11.85
C MET A 213 19.74 8.69 -11.67
N ALA A 214 19.25 7.45 -11.80
CA ALA A 214 20.09 6.26 -11.75
C ALA A 214 21.09 6.24 -12.92
N SER A 215 20.62 6.56 -14.13
CA SER A 215 21.47 6.70 -15.32
C SER A 215 22.59 7.71 -15.10
N PHE A 216 22.25 8.90 -14.61
CA PHE A 216 23.19 10.00 -14.35
C PHE A 216 24.27 9.58 -13.35
N ILE A 217 23.87 9.03 -12.20
CA ILE A 217 24.80 8.59 -11.16
C ILE A 217 25.68 7.44 -11.66
N ALA A 218 25.10 6.41 -12.28
CA ALA A 218 25.85 5.24 -12.74
C ALA A 218 26.91 5.61 -13.79
N ILE A 219 26.60 6.53 -14.70
CA ILE A 219 27.60 7.10 -15.64
C ILE A 219 28.68 7.88 -14.88
N GLY A 220 28.28 8.71 -13.90
CA GLY A 220 29.20 9.46 -13.04
C GLY A 220 30.18 8.57 -12.29
N THR A 221 29.74 7.41 -11.80
CA THR A 221 30.64 6.43 -11.16
C THR A 221 31.67 5.86 -12.14
N GLY A 222 31.36 5.85 -13.44
CA GLY A 222 32.15 5.19 -14.48
C GLY A 222 31.93 3.68 -14.59
N LYS A 223 30.93 3.14 -13.89
CA LYS A 223 30.54 1.71 -13.97
C LYS A 223 29.69 1.40 -15.21
N ILE A 224 29.03 2.40 -15.77
CA ILE A 224 28.22 2.29 -17.00
C ILE A 224 28.74 3.31 -18.03
N PRO A 225 28.79 2.97 -19.33
CA PRO A 225 29.22 3.89 -20.39
C PRO A 225 28.23 5.04 -20.61
N ALA A 226 28.75 6.21 -21.00
CA ALA A 226 27.94 7.40 -21.30
C ALA A 226 26.97 7.19 -22.49
N GLU A 227 27.24 6.23 -23.37
CA GLU A 227 26.34 5.81 -24.46
C GLU A 227 24.93 5.48 -23.96
N HIS A 228 24.80 5.02 -22.71
CA HIS A 228 23.51 4.78 -22.08
C HIS A 228 22.59 6.01 -22.12
N TRP A 229 23.14 7.20 -21.82
CA TRP A 229 22.37 8.44 -21.81
C TRP A 229 21.82 8.83 -23.18
N PHE A 230 22.60 8.55 -24.23
CA PHE A 230 22.22 8.83 -25.60
C PHE A 230 21.22 7.80 -26.15
N ALA A 231 21.19 6.59 -25.60
CA ALA A 231 20.22 5.55 -25.94
C ALA A 231 18.80 5.82 -25.40
N LEU A 232 18.64 6.69 -24.40
CA LEU A 232 17.33 7.09 -23.86
C LEU A 232 16.50 7.83 -24.93
N LYS A 233 15.23 7.45 -25.06
CA LYS A 233 14.27 8.04 -26.00
C LYS A 233 13.90 9.46 -25.61
N ARG A 234 13.62 10.26 -26.65
CA ARG A 234 13.22 11.68 -26.60
C ARG A 234 11.93 11.91 -27.41
N ASP A 235 11.05 10.90 -27.45
CA ASP A 235 9.83 10.94 -28.26
C ASP A 235 8.95 12.12 -27.83
N LEU A 236 8.41 12.86 -28.78
CA LEU A 236 7.53 13.99 -28.50
C LEU A 236 6.07 13.56 -28.44
N GLN A 237 5.33 14.17 -27.53
CA GLN A 237 3.88 14.11 -27.41
C GLN A 237 3.29 15.51 -27.44
N TYR A 238 2.02 15.57 -27.80
CA TYR A 238 1.30 16.83 -28.04
C TYR A 238 0.00 16.86 -27.26
N PHE A 239 -0.26 17.98 -26.59
CA PHE A 239 -1.55 18.30 -26.00
C PHE A 239 -1.99 19.67 -26.52
N TYR A 240 -2.99 19.70 -27.41
CA TYR A 240 -3.28 20.86 -28.24
C TYR A 240 -2.01 21.36 -28.95
N ASN A 241 -1.59 22.61 -28.70
CA ASN A 241 -0.41 23.23 -29.30
C ASN A 241 0.83 23.15 -28.38
N ILE A 242 0.77 22.38 -27.29
CA ILE A 242 1.88 22.20 -26.36
C ILE A 242 2.58 20.88 -26.69
N SER A 243 3.88 20.94 -26.98
CA SER A 243 4.71 19.76 -27.25
C SER A 243 5.71 19.50 -26.13
N PHE A 244 5.86 18.25 -25.70
CA PHE A 244 6.80 17.85 -24.66
C PHE A 244 7.38 16.45 -24.94
N MET A 245 8.58 16.17 -24.42
CA MET A 245 9.14 14.81 -24.45
C MET A 245 8.30 13.90 -23.55
N TRP A 246 8.04 12.68 -24.00
CA TRP A 246 7.18 11.75 -23.31
C TRP A 246 7.85 11.13 -22.09
N GLY A 247 7.17 11.18 -20.96
CA GLY A 247 7.39 10.33 -19.80
C GLY A 247 6.15 9.48 -19.59
N TRP A 248 6.33 8.17 -19.50
CA TRP A 248 5.36 7.06 -19.52
C TRP A 248 3.85 7.34 -19.33
N ASN A 249 3.43 8.18 -18.37
CA ASN A 249 2.02 8.50 -18.11
C ASN A 249 1.71 10.00 -17.96
N GLY A 250 2.70 10.88 -18.15
CA GLY A 250 2.54 12.32 -17.99
C GLY A 250 2.49 12.84 -16.55
N GLY A 251 2.77 12.01 -15.53
CA GLY A 251 2.78 12.42 -14.12
C GLY A 251 3.95 13.36 -13.80
N LEU A 252 3.71 14.44 -13.06
CA LEU A 252 4.74 15.48 -12.89
C LEU A 252 5.99 15.01 -12.12
N PHE A 253 5.87 14.04 -11.22
CA PHE A 253 7.05 13.59 -10.47
C PHE A 253 8.13 12.98 -11.38
N ILE A 254 7.76 12.29 -12.46
CA ILE A 254 8.74 11.67 -13.36
C ILE A 254 9.62 12.72 -14.05
N TYR A 255 9.04 13.88 -14.32
CA TYR A 255 9.75 15.00 -14.93
C TYR A 255 10.58 15.78 -13.92
N TYR A 256 10.09 16.01 -12.70
CA TYR A 256 10.72 16.95 -11.78
C TYR A 256 11.60 16.32 -10.70
N MET A 257 11.38 15.07 -10.32
CA MET A 257 12.08 14.48 -9.17
C MET A 257 13.61 14.49 -9.32
N PRO A 258 14.21 14.20 -10.50
CA PRO A 258 15.66 14.35 -10.68
C PRO A 258 16.14 15.81 -10.57
N GLY A 259 15.29 16.77 -10.94
CA GLY A 259 15.53 18.22 -10.80
C GLY A 259 15.65 18.71 -9.35
N ILE A 260 15.28 17.88 -8.37
CA ILE A 260 15.60 18.14 -6.94
C ILE A 260 17.12 18.04 -6.70
N PHE A 261 17.81 17.15 -7.41
CA PHE A 261 19.24 16.90 -7.18
C PHE A 261 20.12 17.57 -8.23
N ILE A 262 19.65 17.61 -9.48
CA ILE A 262 20.37 18.20 -10.61
C ILE A 262 19.76 19.57 -10.88
N ASP A 263 20.57 20.63 -10.98
CA ASP A 263 20.06 21.90 -11.49
C ASP A 263 19.82 21.78 -13.01
N GLU A 264 18.55 21.65 -13.38
CA GLU A 264 18.10 21.46 -14.77
C GLU A 264 17.62 22.77 -15.43
N ARG A 265 17.76 23.93 -14.75
CA ARG A 265 17.18 25.19 -15.24
C ARG A 265 17.70 25.58 -16.62
N GLY A 266 16.77 25.79 -17.55
CA GLY A 266 17.06 26.13 -18.95
C GLY A 266 17.48 24.94 -19.85
N SER A 267 17.53 23.71 -19.31
CA SER A 267 17.74 22.50 -20.10
C SER A 267 16.51 22.12 -20.93
N SER A 268 16.70 21.29 -21.95
CA SER A 268 15.60 20.72 -22.73
C SER A 268 14.67 19.83 -21.89
N ILE A 269 15.21 19.16 -20.87
CA ILE A 269 14.46 18.32 -19.92
C ILE A 269 13.52 19.19 -19.07
N ALA A 270 14.03 20.29 -18.51
CA ALA A 270 13.22 21.26 -17.79
C ALA A 270 12.16 21.91 -18.68
N ASN A 271 12.49 22.23 -19.94
CA ASN A 271 11.53 22.74 -20.90
C ASN A 271 10.36 21.76 -21.12
N SER A 272 10.64 20.46 -21.20
CA SER A 272 9.61 19.44 -21.28
C SER A 272 8.74 19.40 -20.01
N ALA A 273 9.34 19.51 -18.83
CA ALA A 273 8.61 19.56 -17.56
C ALA A 273 7.69 20.79 -17.47
N ILE A 274 8.16 21.96 -17.91
CA ILE A 274 7.40 23.21 -18.03
C ILE A 274 6.19 23.00 -18.95
N ASN A 275 6.39 22.41 -20.12
CA ASN A 275 5.32 22.17 -21.09
C ASN A 275 4.26 21.18 -20.57
N VAL A 276 4.65 20.06 -19.96
CA VAL A 276 3.69 19.13 -19.33
C VAL A 276 2.91 19.81 -18.21
N THR A 277 3.56 20.67 -17.42
CA THR A 277 2.91 21.41 -16.34
C THR A 277 1.84 22.35 -16.90
N LEU A 278 2.16 23.12 -17.95
CA LEU A 278 1.18 23.97 -18.64
C LEU A 278 0.02 23.16 -19.24
N ALA A 279 0.31 21.98 -19.80
CA ALA A 279 -0.73 21.07 -20.31
C ALA A 279 -1.65 20.57 -19.18
N GLN A 280 -1.11 20.22 -18.02
CA GLN A 280 -1.91 19.80 -16.86
C GLN A 280 -2.74 20.96 -16.26
N ILE A 281 -2.18 22.17 -16.19
CA ILE A 281 -2.92 23.36 -15.78
C ILE A 281 -4.10 23.59 -16.73
N MET A 282 -3.86 23.55 -18.04
CA MET A 282 -4.90 23.69 -19.07
C MET A 282 -5.97 22.59 -18.94
N LEU A 283 -5.56 21.34 -18.72
CA LEU A 283 -6.49 20.22 -18.51
C LEU A 283 -7.39 20.44 -17.28
N SER A 284 -6.83 20.90 -16.18
CA SER A 284 -7.58 21.23 -14.95
C SER A 284 -8.61 22.34 -15.20
N GLU A 285 -8.20 23.41 -15.89
CA GLU A 285 -9.09 24.53 -16.25
C GLU A 285 -10.23 24.09 -17.17
N LEU A 286 -9.94 23.29 -18.21
CA LEU A 286 -10.94 22.72 -19.11
C LEU A 286 -11.91 21.77 -18.40
N SER A 287 -11.43 21.03 -17.41
CA SER A 287 -12.24 20.14 -16.57
C SER A 287 -13.07 20.88 -15.53
N GLY A 288 -12.84 22.20 -15.37
CA GLY A 288 -13.49 23.03 -14.36
C GLY A 288 -13.06 22.70 -12.94
N TYR A 289 -11.88 22.10 -12.76
CA TYR A 289 -11.31 21.81 -11.46
C TYR A 289 -10.71 23.06 -10.83
N PRO A 290 -10.79 23.21 -9.50
CA PRO A 290 -10.22 24.36 -8.83
C PRO A 290 -8.69 24.24 -8.74
N VAL A 291 -8.12 23.04 -8.80
CA VAL A 291 -6.71 22.77 -8.56
C VAL A 291 -6.12 21.85 -9.64
N TRP A 292 -4.80 21.91 -9.81
CA TRP A 292 -4.02 21.08 -10.76
C TRP A 292 -2.92 20.31 -10.01
N GLY A 293 -2.21 19.42 -10.71
CA GLY A 293 -1.10 18.63 -10.15
C GLY A 293 -1.42 17.13 -10.16
N PHE A 294 -1.28 16.51 -11.32
CA PHE A 294 -1.54 15.08 -11.52
C PHE A 294 -0.22 14.32 -11.57
N SER A 295 -0.12 13.30 -10.71
CA SER A 295 1.02 12.42 -10.55
C SER A 295 0.55 11.15 -9.83
N PRO A 296 1.27 10.02 -9.88
CA PRO A 296 0.95 8.87 -9.04
C PRO A 296 0.90 9.25 -7.55
N SER A 297 -0.16 8.85 -6.88
CA SER A 297 -0.40 9.07 -5.46
C SER A 297 -1.34 7.98 -4.94
N ASP A 298 -1.60 7.95 -3.64
CA ASP A 298 -2.77 7.27 -3.10
C ASP A 298 -4.03 7.91 -3.67
N ILE A 299 -5.04 7.07 -3.89
CA ILE A 299 -6.36 7.47 -4.37
C ILE A 299 -7.29 7.45 -3.16
N PRO A 300 -8.02 8.53 -2.85
CA PRO A 300 -8.85 8.59 -1.62
C PRO A 300 -9.90 7.47 -1.50
N GLN A 301 -10.32 6.87 -2.63
CA GLN A 301 -11.23 5.72 -2.68
C GLN A 301 -10.54 4.35 -2.56
N GLY A 302 -9.21 4.33 -2.37
CA GLY A 302 -8.37 3.15 -2.26
C GLY A 302 -7.53 2.86 -3.52
N GLY A 303 -6.33 2.34 -3.28
CA GLY A 303 -5.33 2.01 -4.30
C GLY A 303 -4.32 3.13 -4.51
N TYR A 304 -3.31 2.85 -5.34
CA TYR A 304 -2.22 3.76 -5.68
C TYR A 304 -2.10 3.88 -7.20
N GLY A 305 -1.85 5.07 -7.71
CA GLY A 305 -1.60 5.32 -9.12
C GLY A 305 -2.00 6.73 -9.55
N MET A 306 -1.93 6.99 -10.85
CA MET A 306 -2.27 8.29 -11.41
C MET A 306 -3.69 8.26 -11.99
N LYS A 307 -4.49 9.27 -11.66
CA LYS A 307 -5.78 9.55 -12.31
C LYS A 307 -5.94 11.04 -12.57
N PHE A 308 -6.51 11.40 -13.72
CA PHE A 308 -6.75 12.80 -14.09
C PHE A 308 -7.95 13.44 -13.37
N ASP A 309 -8.48 12.79 -12.33
CA ASP A 309 -9.45 13.33 -11.37
C ASP A 309 -8.96 13.25 -9.92
N VAL A 310 -7.68 12.90 -9.70
CA VAL A 310 -7.02 12.88 -8.39
C VAL A 310 -5.82 13.82 -8.46
N VAL A 311 -5.84 14.88 -7.65
CA VAL A 311 -4.77 15.88 -7.57
C VAL A 311 -3.92 15.60 -6.34
N THR A 312 -2.61 15.68 -6.49
CA THR A 312 -1.64 15.49 -5.41
C THR A 312 -0.77 16.74 -5.21
N PRO A 313 -0.61 17.22 -3.96
CA PRO A 313 0.14 18.45 -3.67
C PRO A 313 1.62 18.39 -4.07
N HIS A 314 2.29 17.23 -3.96
CA HIS A 314 3.71 17.12 -4.30
C HIS A 314 3.98 17.51 -5.76
N ALA A 315 3.05 17.21 -6.67
CA ALA A 315 3.16 17.55 -8.09
C ALA A 315 3.18 19.07 -8.32
N SER A 316 2.41 19.81 -7.51
CA SER A 316 2.41 21.28 -7.56
C SER A 316 3.68 21.86 -6.97
N VAL A 317 4.13 21.33 -5.82
CA VAL A 317 5.35 21.81 -5.16
C VAL A 317 6.58 21.54 -6.02
N LEU A 318 6.65 20.42 -6.73
CA LEU A 318 7.75 20.13 -7.66
C LEU A 318 7.90 21.17 -8.77
N ALA A 319 6.79 21.78 -9.20
CA ALA A 319 6.78 22.84 -10.21
C ALA A 319 7.15 24.23 -9.64
N LEU A 320 7.32 24.37 -8.32
CA LEU A 320 7.60 25.64 -7.62
C LEU A 320 8.77 26.42 -8.21
N ILE A 321 9.83 25.74 -8.65
CA ILE A 321 11.02 26.34 -9.27
C ILE A 321 10.68 27.13 -10.55
N TYR A 322 9.61 26.75 -11.25
CA TYR A 322 9.23 27.32 -12.54
C TYR A 322 7.90 28.07 -12.51
N PHE A 323 7.03 27.78 -11.54
CA PHE A 323 5.67 28.32 -11.43
C PHE A 323 5.34 28.74 -9.99
N PRO A 324 6.12 29.64 -9.36
CA PRO A 324 5.88 29.99 -7.96
C PRO A 324 4.52 30.66 -7.74
N GLU A 325 4.07 31.50 -8.67
CA GLU A 325 2.78 32.17 -8.59
C GLU A 325 1.59 31.21 -8.76
N GLU A 326 1.64 30.26 -9.71
CA GLU A 326 0.59 29.26 -9.84
C GLU A 326 0.63 28.23 -8.70
N THR A 327 1.81 27.90 -8.21
CA THR A 327 1.98 26.97 -7.09
C THR A 327 1.37 27.57 -5.83
N LEU A 328 1.67 28.83 -5.49
CA LEU A 328 1.06 29.51 -4.33
C LEU A 328 -0.48 29.45 -4.41
N LEU A 329 -1.06 29.90 -5.53
CA LEU A 329 -2.51 29.87 -5.71
C LEU A 329 -3.07 28.46 -5.57
N ASN A 330 -2.38 27.46 -6.10
CA ASN A 330 -2.82 26.07 -6.03
C ASN A 330 -2.78 25.50 -4.62
N LEU A 331 -1.68 25.75 -3.88
CA LEU A 331 -1.52 25.31 -2.50
C LEU A 331 -2.57 25.96 -1.58
N LEU A 332 -2.83 27.26 -1.71
CA LEU A 332 -3.87 27.95 -0.93
C LEU A 332 -5.27 27.37 -1.22
N LYS A 333 -5.58 27.01 -2.47
CA LYS A 333 -6.84 26.31 -2.80
C LYS A 333 -6.89 24.92 -2.18
N LEU A 334 -5.78 24.15 -2.22
CA LEU A 334 -5.69 22.84 -1.58
C LEU A 334 -5.88 22.93 -0.05
N GLU A 335 -5.39 23.99 0.59
CA GLU A 335 -5.63 24.27 2.01
C GLU A 335 -7.12 24.50 2.29
N LYS A 336 -7.81 25.33 1.51
CA LYS A 336 -9.27 25.54 1.64
C LYS A 336 -10.08 24.26 1.34
N MET A 337 -9.51 23.34 0.56
CA MET A 337 -10.09 22.01 0.34
C MET A 337 -9.88 21.06 1.52
N GLY A 338 -8.99 21.38 2.46
CA GLY A 338 -8.72 20.61 3.68
C GLY A 338 -7.61 19.57 3.51
N VAL A 339 -6.72 19.75 2.52
CA VAL A 339 -5.65 18.81 2.22
C VAL A 339 -4.43 19.00 3.13
N ARG A 340 -4.18 20.22 3.63
CA ARG A 340 -3.10 20.50 4.59
C ARG A 340 -3.55 20.21 6.02
N SER A 341 -2.67 19.60 6.80
CA SER A 341 -2.87 19.32 8.22
C SER A 341 -1.50 19.28 8.94
N THR A 342 -1.36 18.44 9.97
CA THR A 342 -0.27 18.48 10.97
C THR A 342 1.13 18.34 10.38
N TYR A 343 1.28 17.55 9.31
CA TYR A 343 2.58 17.27 8.71
C TYR A 343 2.72 17.90 7.33
N GLY A 344 2.04 19.01 7.08
CA GLY A 344 1.98 19.64 5.77
C GLY A 344 0.81 19.09 4.96
N PHE A 345 1.02 18.88 3.67
CA PHE A 345 -0.03 18.38 2.79
C PHE A 345 -0.17 16.86 2.88
N LYS A 346 -1.41 16.38 3.00
CA LYS A 346 -1.74 14.96 2.80
C LYS A 346 -1.59 14.59 1.32
N ASP A 347 -1.62 13.29 1.06
CA ASP A 347 -1.18 12.75 -0.22
C ASP A 347 -2.00 13.22 -1.43
N SER A 348 -3.33 13.24 -1.34
CA SER A 348 -4.16 13.59 -2.50
C SER A 348 -5.58 14.04 -2.17
N VAL A 349 -6.27 14.56 -3.19
CA VAL A 349 -7.68 14.94 -3.16
C VAL A 349 -8.38 14.60 -4.48
N SER A 350 -9.58 14.02 -4.39
CA SER A 350 -10.41 13.68 -5.55
C SER A 350 -11.22 14.87 -6.03
N MET A 351 -11.11 15.21 -7.32
CA MET A 351 -11.93 16.22 -7.98
C MET A 351 -13.37 15.72 -8.26
N ALA A 352 -13.62 14.42 -8.15
CA ALA A 352 -14.94 13.83 -8.41
C ALA A 352 -15.94 14.02 -7.25
N ASP A 353 -15.45 14.05 -6.01
CA ASP A 353 -16.28 14.16 -4.80
C ASP A 353 -15.67 15.03 -3.67
N GLY A 354 -14.44 15.53 -3.85
CA GLY A 354 -13.73 16.34 -2.88
C GLY A 354 -13.36 15.59 -1.61
N SER A 355 -13.21 14.26 -1.68
CA SER A 355 -12.58 13.44 -0.63
C SER A 355 -11.07 13.63 -0.65
N VAL A 356 -10.46 13.61 0.53
CA VAL A 356 -9.03 13.82 0.75
C VAL A 356 -8.48 12.51 1.29
N ASP A 357 -7.30 12.11 0.83
CA ASP A 357 -6.58 10.98 1.42
C ASP A 357 -6.07 11.36 2.82
N GLU A 358 -6.10 10.41 3.77
CA GLU A 358 -5.74 10.70 5.16
C GLU A 358 -4.25 10.43 5.47
N ASP A 359 -3.53 9.76 4.58
CA ASP A 359 -2.12 9.43 4.75
C ASP A 359 -1.18 10.54 4.25
N TYR A 360 0.07 10.42 4.71
CA TYR A 360 1.24 11.10 4.20
C TYR A 360 2.25 10.03 3.78
N LEU A 361 2.82 10.16 2.58
CA LEU A 361 3.86 9.25 2.07
C LEU A 361 5.25 9.88 2.19
N ALA A 362 6.23 9.13 2.66
CA ALA A 362 7.60 9.61 2.84
C ALA A 362 8.24 10.09 1.54
N LEU A 363 7.93 9.41 0.42
CA LEU A 363 8.34 9.81 -0.92
C LEU A 363 7.84 11.22 -1.25
N ASP A 364 6.54 11.45 -1.08
CA ASP A 364 5.85 12.69 -1.45
C ASP A 364 6.25 13.84 -0.53
N GLN A 365 6.36 13.57 0.77
CA GLN A 365 6.87 14.50 1.77
C GLN A 365 8.33 14.88 1.48
N GLY A 366 9.16 13.91 1.07
CA GLY A 366 10.54 14.16 0.65
C GLY A 366 10.60 15.09 -0.55
N MET A 367 9.78 14.84 -1.58
CA MET A 367 9.71 15.68 -2.77
C MET A 367 9.27 17.12 -2.45
N ILE A 368 8.25 17.28 -1.61
CA ILE A 368 7.79 18.60 -1.13
C ILE A 368 8.92 19.32 -0.41
N PHE A 369 9.50 18.68 0.61
CA PHE A 369 10.48 19.30 1.50
C PHE A 369 11.74 19.73 0.76
N LEU A 370 12.30 18.83 -0.06
CA LEU A 370 13.55 19.08 -0.77
C LEU A 370 13.39 20.13 -1.87
N THR A 371 12.23 20.17 -2.55
CA THR A 371 11.98 21.20 -3.56
C THR A 371 11.88 22.58 -2.92
N ILE A 372 11.20 22.70 -1.78
CA ILE A 372 11.14 23.96 -1.03
C ILE A 372 12.53 24.36 -0.54
N ALA A 373 13.33 23.43 -0.03
CA ALA A 373 14.70 23.70 0.40
C ALA A 373 15.58 24.23 -0.75
N ASN A 374 15.42 23.70 -1.96
CA ASN A 374 16.10 24.24 -3.14
C ASN A 374 15.59 25.62 -3.53
N TYR A 375 14.27 25.82 -3.56
CA TYR A 375 13.71 27.14 -3.90
C TYR A 375 14.19 28.23 -2.94
N LEU A 376 14.29 27.92 -1.65
CA LEU A 376 14.67 28.88 -0.62
C LEU A 376 16.19 29.15 -0.56
N ASN A 377 17.03 28.11 -0.70
CA ASN A 377 18.46 28.18 -0.39
C ASN A 377 19.37 27.42 -1.39
N ASN A 378 18.84 26.88 -2.50
CA ASN A 378 19.54 25.93 -3.39
C ASN A 378 20.14 24.73 -2.62
N SER A 379 19.46 24.30 -1.55
CA SER A 379 20.04 23.45 -0.51
C SER A 379 20.67 22.16 -1.04
N ILE A 380 19.93 21.38 -1.83
CA ILE A 380 20.41 20.10 -2.36
C ILE A 380 21.41 20.30 -3.49
N TRP A 381 21.13 21.23 -4.42
CA TRP A 381 22.04 21.53 -5.54
C TRP A 381 23.43 21.94 -5.05
N LYS A 382 23.51 22.76 -4.00
CA LYS A 382 24.76 23.21 -3.35
C LYS A 382 25.69 22.06 -2.93
N PHE A 383 25.12 20.92 -2.55
CA PHE A 383 25.89 19.75 -2.10
C PHE A 383 26.06 18.71 -3.21
N PHE A 384 24.99 18.36 -3.92
CA PHE A 384 25.03 17.32 -4.95
C PHE A 384 26.00 17.67 -6.09
N GLU A 385 25.97 18.90 -6.58
CA GLU A 385 26.75 19.31 -7.76
C GLU A 385 28.26 19.40 -7.51
N LYS A 386 28.69 19.43 -6.25
CA LYS A 386 30.12 19.45 -5.88
C LYS A 386 30.73 18.06 -5.83
N ASP A 387 29.91 17.02 -5.78
CA ASP A 387 30.40 15.65 -5.67
C ASP A 387 31.13 15.22 -6.97
N PRO A 388 32.30 14.56 -6.88
CA PRO A 388 33.03 14.11 -8.06
C PRO A 388 32.22 13.24 -9.03
N ILE A 389 31.28 12.43 -8.54
CA ILE A 389 30.38 11.62 -9.37
C ILE A 389 29.48 12.51 -10.21
N ALA A 390 28.84 13.51 -9.58
CA ALA A 390 27.94 14.44 -10.25
C ALA A 390 28.69 15.32 -11.27
N VAL A 391 29.87 15.83 -10.89
CA VAL A 391 30.74 16.62 -11.79
C VAL A 391 31.15 15.81 -13.02
N LYS A 392 31.54 14.54 -12.82
CA LYS A 392 31.92 13.65 -13.92
C LYS A 392 30.72 13.34 -14.81
N ALA A 393 29.56 12.99 -14.24
CA ALA A 393 28.34 12.73 -14.99
C ALA A 393 27.95 13.93 -15.86
N ARG A 394 27.91 15.14 -15.28
CA ARG A 394 27.55 16.38 -16.00
C ARG A 394 28.46 16.68 -17.20
N LYS A 395 29.75 16.31 -17.13
CA LYS A 395 30.69 16.43 -18.27
C LYS A 395 30.45 15.39 -19.38
N LEU A 396 29.87 14.25 -19.04
CA LEU A 396 29.66 13.13 -19.96
C LEU A 396 28.28 13.15 -20.63
N VAL A 397 27.32 13.91 -20.08
CA VAL A 397 25.96 14.06 -20.62
C VAL A 397 25.73 15.48 -21.18
N GLY A 398 24.87 15.61 -22.19
CA GLY A 398 24.76 16.85 -22.97
C GLY A 398 23.73 17.87 -22.45
N GLU A 399 22.57 17.39 -21.99
CA GLU A 399 21.33 18.17 -21.79
C GLU A 399 21.45 19.25 -20.70
N TYR A 400 22.39 19.09 -19.77
CA TYR A 400 22.56 19.99 -18.62
C TYR A 400 23.56 21.12 -18.88
N ASN A 401 24.17 21.17 -20.07
CA ASN A 401 25.06 22.26 -20.48
C ASN A 401 24.23 23.41 -21.06
N VAL A 402 23.84 24.35 -20.21
CA VAL A 402 22.95 25.46 -20.58
C VAL A 402 23.76 26.74 -20.85
N PRO A 403 23.58 27.42 -22.01
CA PRO A 403 24.27 28.67 -22.31
C PRO A 403 23.91 29.80 -21.34
N GLU A 404 24.87 30.67 -21.03
CA GLU A 404 24.65 31.81 -20.13
C GLU A 404 23.57 32.79 -20.64
N SER A 405 23.42 32.94 -21.96
CA SER A 405 22.33 33.73 -22.56
C SER A 405 20.95 33.16 -22.24
N MET A 406 20.82 31.83 -22.23
CA MET A 406 19.59 31.14 -21.84
C MET A 406 19.29 31.33 -20.36
N LEU A 407 20.31 31.22 -19.49
CA LEU A 407 20.14 31.44 -18.06
C LEU A 407 19.76 32.89 -17.73
N LYS A 408 20.23 33.88 -18.50
CA LYS A 408 19.79 35.28 -18.37
C LYS A 408 18.31 35.44 -18.69
N LEU A 409 17.84 34.88 -19.80
CA LEU A 409 16.42 34.93 -20.15
C LEU A 409 15.56 34.16 -19.14
N TYR A 410 16.03 32.99 -18.70
CA TYR A 410 15.39 32.23 -17.63
C TYR A 410 15.22 33.09 -16.36
N ARG A 411 16.29 33.72 -15.86
CA ARG A 411 16.22 34.59 -14.67
C ARG A 411 15.24 35.75 -14.86
N PHE A 412 15.21 36.35 -16.05
CA PHE A 412 14.24 37.40 -16.33
C PHE A 412 12.80 36.90 -16.20
N ILE A 413 12.45 35.79 -16.85
CA ILE A 413 11.07 35.27 -16.89
C ILE A 413 10.66 34.61 -15.58
N PHE A 414 11.44 33.61 -15.13
CA PHE A 414 11.06 32.68 -14.07
C PHE A 414 11.44 33.17 -12.67
N VAL A 415 12.28 34.20 -12.57
CA VAL A 415 12.64 34.81 -11.28
C VAL A 415 12.09 36.23 -11.20
N ASN A 416 12.54 37.15 -12.06
CA ASN A 416 12.21 38.57 -11.92
C ASN A 416 10.72 38.84 -12.18
N VAL A 417 10.20 38.45 -13.34
CA VAL A 417 8.78 38.68 -13.69
C VAL A 417 7.84 37.87 -12.80
N SER A 418 8.17 36.59 -12.53
CA SER A 418 7.42 35.75 -11.58
C SER A 418 7.35 36.36 -10.18
N ASN A 419 8.45 36.89 -9.63
CA ASN A 419 8.43 37.53 -8.30
C ASN A 419 7.52 38.76 -8.26
N ILE A 420 7.49 39.58 -9.32
CA ILE A 420 6.60 40.74 -9.39
C ILE A 420 5.13 40.30 -9.42
N VAL A 421 4.79 39.24 -10.17
CA VAL A 421 3.42 38.69 -10.18
C VAL A 421 3.05 38.13 -8.79
N LEU A 422 3.97 37.43 -8.16
CA LEU A 422 3.82 36.86 -6.83
C LEU A 422 3.59 37.96 -5.77
N GLU A 423 4.35 39.05 -5.82
CA GLU A 423 4.14 40.22 -4.94
C GLU A 423 2.72 40.77 -5.07
N LYS A 424 2.19 40.90 -6.29
CA LYS A 424 0.81 41.36 -6.50
C LYS A 424 -0.23 40.41 -5.92
N LEU A 425 0.01 39.10 -6.00
CA LEU A 425 -0.87 38.10 -5.38
C LEU A 425 -0.90 38.24 -3.86
N LEU A 426 0.26 38.44 -3.23
CA LEU A 426 0.41 38.59 -1.77
C LEU A 426 -0.14 39.93 -1.26
N GLU A 427 -0.02 40.99 -2.06
CA GLU A 427 -0.69 42.29 -1.81
C GLU A 427 -2.23 42.24 -1.96
N GLU A 428 -2.83 41.04 -2.08
CA GLU A 428 -4.26 40.82 -2.29
C GLU A 428 -4.80 41.49 -3.58
N LYS A 429 -3.97 41.58 -4.62
CA LYS A 429 -4.28 42.22 -5.91
C LYS A 429 -3.97 41.28 -7.09
N PRO A 430 -4.81 40.27 -7.35
CA PRO A 430 -4.51 39.29 -8.38
C PRO A 430 -4.54 39.91 -9.79
N VAL A 431 -3.44 39.72 -10.52
CA VAL A 431 -3.24 40.21 -11.89
C VAL A 431 -3.50 39.10 -12.92
N PHE A 432 -4.77 38.68 -13.06
CA PHE A 432 -5.12 37.51 -13.88
C PHE A 432 -4.70 37.58 -15.34
N SER A 433 -4.71 38.78 -15.95
CA SER A 433 -4.20 38.96 -17.32
C SER A 433 -2.70 38.69 -17.36
N ALA A 434 -1.94 39.30 -16.44
CA ALA A 434 -0.50 39.14 -16.35
C ALA A 434 -0.09 37.68 -16.13
N ILE A 435 -0.81 36.92 -15.30
CA ILE A 435 -0.57 35.47 -15.11
C ILE A 435 -0.72 34.72 -16.45
N ARG A 436 -1.75 35.02 -17.25
CA ARG A 436 -1.93 34.38 -18.57
C ARG A 436 -0.81 34.74 -19.53
N THR A 437 -0.39 36.00 -19.53
CA THR A 437 0.69 36.50 -20.38
C THR A 437 2.04 35.91 -19.97
N LEU A 438 2.28 35.74 -18.66
CA LEU A 438 3.46 35.08 -18.12
C LEU A 438 3.51 33.60 -18.50
N ARG A 439 2.37 32.89 -18.46
CA ARG A 439 2.28 31.51 -18.97
C ARG A 439 2.68 31.41 -20.44
N LEU A 440 2.30 32.39 -21.28
CA LEU A 440 2.75 32.44 -22.68
C LEU A 440 4.26 32.65 -22.76
N ALA A 441 4.84 33.53 -21.95
CA ALA A 441 6.29 33.73 -21.91
C ALA A 441 7.02 32.42 -21.55
N LYS A 442 6.55 31.69 -20.53
CA LYS A 442 7.10 30.39 -20.11
C LYS A 442 6.93 29.31 -21.18
N LEU A 443 5.77 29.26 -21.85
CA LEU A 443 5.51 28.34 -22.96
C LEU A 443 6.48 28.57 -24.12
N TYR A 444 6.64 29.82 -24.57
CA TYR A 444 7.55 30.16 -25.66
C TYR A 444 9.01 29.95 -25.30
N PHE A 445 9.39 30.20 -24.03
CA PHE A 445 10.72 29.84 -23.53
C PHE A 445 10.96 28.33 -23.68
N ALA A 446 10.02 27.52 -23.20
CA ALA A 446 10.14 26.07 -23.25
C ALA A 446 10.08 25.50 -24.69
N SER A 447 9.39 26.14 -25.62
CA SER A 447 9.37 25.76 -27.04
C SER A 447 10.61 26.22 -27.82
N GLY A 448 11.51 27.00 -27.22
CA GLY A 448 12.70 27.55 -27.86
C GLY A 448 12.49 28.87 -28.63
N ASP A 449 11.31 29.46 -28.58
CA ASP A 449 11.00 30.76 -29.23
C ASP A 449 11.31 31.91 -28.25
N HIS A 450 12.61 32.18 -28.06
CA HIS A 450 13.11 33.10 -27.05
C HIS A 450 12.73 34.56 -27.30
N GLU A 451 12.52 34.95 -28.56
CA GLU A 451 12.06 36.29 -28.92
C GLU A 451 10.63 36.52 -28.43
N LYS A 452 9.71 35.58 -28.71
CA LYS A 452 8.35 35.66 -28.16
C LYS A 452 8.33 35.53 -26.65
N ALA A 453 9.18 34.67 -26.08
CA ALA A 453 9.30 34.55 -24.63
C ALA A 453 9.63 35.89 -23.97
N TRP A 454 10.61 36.62 -24.51
CA TRP A 454 10.99 37.95 -24.05
C TRP A 454 9.86 38.97 -24.25
N TYR A 455 9.19 38.96 -25.42
CA TYR A 455 8.06 39.85 -25.71
C TYR A 455 6.92 39.68 -24.70
N TYR A 456 6.47 38.44 -24.45
CA TYR A 456 5.37 38.19 -23.50
C TYR A 456 5.78 38.46 -22.05
N ALA A 457 7.05 38.29 -21.70
CA ALA A 457 7.56 38.67 -20.38
C ALA A 457 7.47 40.19 -20.14
N ASN A 458 7.82 41.02 -21.13
CA ASN A 458 7.65 42.46 -21.02
C ASN A 458 6.17 42.87 -21.02
N LYS A 459 5.36 42.25 -21.88
CA LYS A 459 3.91 42.48 -21.89
C LYS A 459 3.26 42.17 -20.54
N THR A 460 3.76 41.17 -19.82
CA THR A 460 3.31 40.86 -18.46
C THR A 460 3.53 42.05 -17.54
N LEU A 461 4.70 42.69 -17.60
CA LEU A 461 5.00 43.88 -16.79
C LEU A 461 4.13 45.09 -17.17
N GLU A 462 3.88 45.29 -18.47
CA GLU A 462 2.94 46.32 -18.96
C GLU A 462 1.54 46.11 -18.39
N GLU A 463 1.04 44.88 -18.43
CA GLU A 463 -0.27 44.53 -17.89
C GLU A 463 -0.37 44.79 -16.39
N ILE A 464 0.67 44.45 -15.62
CA ILE A 464 0.75 44.75 -14.17
C ILE A 464 0.70 46.27 -13.92
N ASN A 465 1.49 47.05 -14.67
CA ASN A 465 1.54 48.50 -14.51
C ASN A 465 0.22 49.19 -14.91
N SER A 466 -0.53 48.58 -15.83
CA SER A 466 -1.84 49.07 -16.28
C SER A 466 -3.02 48.57 -15.43
N ALA A 467 -2.80 47.60 -14.53
CA ALA A 467 -3.87 46.96 -13.78
C ALA A 467 -4.50 47.93 -12.77
N ASP A 468 -5.76 48.31 -13.02
CA ASP A 468 -6.56 49.09 -12.06
C ASP A 468 -7.35 48.18 -11.10
N VAL A 469 -7.69 48.72 -9.93
CA VAL A 469 -8.45 47.98 -8.89
C VAL A 469 -9.85 47.56 -9.38
N ASN A 470 -10.46 48.32 -10.29
CA ASN A 470 -11.79 48.00 -10.82
C ASN A 470 -11.77 46.74 -11.69
N SER A 471 -10.72 46.53 -12.47
CA SER A 471 -10.53 45.35 -13.31
C SER A 471 -10.44 44.08 -12.47
N VAL A 472 -9.67 44.13 -11.37
CA VAL A 472 -9.55 43.05 -10.37
C VAL A 472 -10.90 42.79 -9.71
N LYS A 473 -11.56 43.85 -9.23
CA LYS A 473 -12.89 43.77 -8.60
C LYS A 473 -13.93 43.14 -9.52
N ASN A 474 -13.92 43.47 -10.80
CA ASN A 474 -14.84 42.91 -11.80
C ASN A 474 -14.56 41.42 -12.04
N ALA A 475 -13.28 41.02 -12.11
CA ALA A 475 -12.91 39.62 -12.26
C ALA A 475 -13.35 38.76 -11.06
N VAL A 476 -13.14 39.26 -9.83
CA VAL A 476 -13.55 38.55 -8.61
C VAL A 476 -15.08 38.55 -8.44
N SER A 477 -15.76 39.65 -8.77
CA SER A 477 -17.23 39.71 -8.79
C SER A 477 -17.84 38.63 -9.70
N LYS A 478 -17.21 38.39 -10.86
CA LYS A 478 -17.68 37.36 -11.80
C LYS A 478 -17.61 35.96 -11.19
N ILE A 479 -16.51 35.59 -10.53
CA ILE A 479 -16.39 34.26 -9.92
C ILE A 479 -17.33 34.09 -8.71
N LEU A 480 -17.55 35.15 -7.93
CA LEU A 480 -18.55 35.19 -6.86
C LEU A 480 -19.95 34.89 -7.40
N ALA A 481 -20.37 35.58 -8.46
CA ALA A 481 -21.67 35.32 -9.10
C ALA A 481 -21.79 33.89 -9.64
N GLU A 482 -20.72 33.32 -10.20
CA GLU A 482 -20.71 31.93 -10.65
C GLU A 482 -20.81 30.92 -9.47
N ALA A 483 -20.17 31.22 -8.34
CA ALA A 483 -20.26 30.41 -7.13
C ALA A 483 -21.67 30.45 -6.54
N GLU A 484 -22.26 31.64 -6.40
CA GLU A 484 -23.63 31.83 -5.92
C GLU A 484 -24.65 31.06 -6.78
N ASN A 485 -24.56 31.22 -8.11
CA ASN A 485 -25.43 30.52 -9.04
C ASN A 485 -25.32 28.99 -8.92
N SER A 486 -24.10 28.48 -8.72
CA SER A 486 -23.85 27.05 -8.52
C SER A 486 -24.48 26.55 -7.21
N ILE A 487 -24.40 27.33 -6.12
CA ILE A 487 -25.02 27.01 -4.83
C ILE A 487 -26.55 27.02 -4.95
N LEU A 488 -27.13 28.03 -5.61
CA LEU A 488 -28.57 28.14 -5.81
C LEU A 488 -29.11 27.02 -6.70
N SER A 489 -28.42 26.66 -7.78
CA SER A 489 -28.76 25.48 -8.61
C SER A 489 -28.76 24.20 -7.78
N ALA A 490 -27.71 23.97 -7.00
CA ALA A 490 -27.63 22.78 -6.16
C ALA A 490 -28.76 22.69 -5.12
N ARG A 491 -29.17 23.82 -4.52
CA ARG A 491 -30.33 23.88 -3.62
C ARG A 491 -31.63 23.56 -4.35
N ARG A 492 -31.86 24.12 -5.55
CA ARG A 492 -33.04 23.81 -6.38
C ARG A 492 -33.12 22.33 -6.76
N GLU A 493 -31.96 21.70 -6.97
CA GLU A 493 -31.81 20.27 -7.30
C GLU A 493 -31.76 19.35 -6.07
N ASN A 494 -32.01 19.87 -4.85
CA ASN A 494 -31.96 19.12 -3.59
C ASN A 494 -30.61 18.40 -3.30
N ARG A 495 -29.50 18.95 -3.79
CA ARG A 495 -28.13 18.43 -3.56
C ARG A 495 -27.58 19.02 -2.26
N THR A 496 -27.29 18.19 -1.25
CA THR A 496 -27.03 18.68 0.13
C THR A 496 -25.66 18.32 0.71
N SER A 497 -24.97 17.29 0.22
CA SER A 497 -23.75 16.71 0.86
C SER A 497 -22.56 17.66 1.03
N LYS A 498 -22.44 18.71 0.20
CA LYS A 498 -21.31 19.68 0.25
C LYS A 498 -21.75 21.15 0.28
N ILE A 499 -23.06 21.43 0.33
CA ILE A 499 -23.57 22.80 0.22
C ILE A 499 -23.27 23.65 1.45
N ALA A 500 -23.22 23.06 2.65
CA ALA A 500 -22.80 23.81 3.84
C ALA A 500 -21.35 24.33 3.69
N LYS A 501 -20.43 23.47 3.23
CA LYS A 501 -19.04 23.85 2.96
C LYS A 501 -18.95 24.93 1.86
N ALA A 502 -19.67 24.73 0.74
CA ALA A 502 -19.70 25.71 -0.35
C ALA A 502 -20.23 27.08 0.10
N ALA A 503 -21.33 27.12 0.86
CA ALA A 503 -21.92 28.36 1.37
C ALA A 503 -21.01 29.07 2.39
N SER A 504 -20.33 28.31 3.25
CA SER A 504 -19.36 28.87 4.20
C SER A 504 -18.20 29.57 3.49
N LEU A 505 -17.62 28.92 2.48
CA LEU A 505 -16.54 29.50 1.67
C LEU A 505 -17.04 30.71 0.87
N TYR A 506 -18.25 30.64 0.29
CA TYR A 506 -18.83 31.78 -0.41
C TYR A 506 -19.02 33.01 0.51
N ASN A 507 -19.52 32.81 1.73
CA ASN A 507 -19.68 33.90 2.68
C ASN A 507 -18.33 34.50 3.11
N SER A 508 -17.32 33.64 3.35
CA SER A 508 -15.93 34.07 3.60
C SER A 508 -15.41 34.93 2.44
N SER A 509 -15.58 34.46 1.21
CA SER A 509 -15.18 35.17 0.00
C SER A 509 -15.85 36.54 -0.14
N LEU A 510 -17.13 36.68 0.21
CA LEU A 510 -17.84 37.97 0.22
C LEU A 510 -17.25 38.94 1.27
N THR A 511 -16.93 38.45 2.46
CA THR A 511 -16.30 39.26 3.50
C THR A 511 -14.92 39.75 3.03
N GLU A 512 -14.08 38.84 2.55
CA GLU A 512 -12.74 39.15 2.01
C GLU A 512 -12.82 40.17 0.86
N PHE A 513 -13.78 40.00 -0.06
CA PHE A 513 -14.00 40.93 -1.17
C PHE A 513 -14.32 42.36 -0.69
N ASN A 514 -15.18 42.49 0.32
CA ASN A 514 -15.55 43.78 0.89
C ASN A 514 -14.41 44.44 1.68
N GLU A 515 -13.50 43.64 2.23
CA GLU A 515 -12.27 44.10 2.89
C GLU A 515 -11.15 44.44 1.90
N GLY A 516 -11.35 44.24 0.59
CA GLY A 516 -10.33 44.47 -0.45
C GLY A 516 -9.30 43.34 -0.56
N LYS A 517 -9.55 42.17 0.04
CA LYS A 517 -8.70 40.98 -0.01
C LYS A 517 -9.03 40.13 -1.24
N TYR A 518 -8.67 40.59 -2.43
CA TYR A 518 -9.18 40.02 -3.67
C TYR A 518 -8.55 38.67 -4.05
N THR A 519 -7.30 38.39 -3.66
CA THR A 519 -6.66 37.08 -3.91
C THR A 519 -7.34 36.02 -3.06
N SER A 520 -7.48 36.27 -1.75
CA SER A 520 -8.18 35.39 -0.81
C SER A 520 -9.63 35.16 -1.23
N SER A 521 -10.35 36.24 -1.56
CA SER A 521 -11.73 36.16 -2.04
C SER A 521 -11.86 35.29 -3.29
N PHE A 522 -10.95 35.44 -4.26
CA PHE A 522 -10.94 34.60 -5.47
C PHE A 522 -10.75 33.12 -5.14
N ILE A 523 -9.81 32.79 -4.26
CA ILE A 523 -9.53 31.41 -3.82
C ILE A 523 -10.78 30.79 -3.22
N ASP A 524 -11.42 31.46 -2.27
CA ASP A 524 -12.62 30.96 -1.60
C ASP A 524 -13.81 30.81 -2.57
N ALA A 525 -14.01 31.76 -3.49
CA ALA A 525 -15.07 31.68 -4.49
C ALA A 525 -14.88 30.49 -5.45
N VAL A 526 -13.65 30.25 -5.92
CA VAL A 526 -13.33 29.12 -6.81
C VAL A 526 -13.63 27.78 -6.12
N VAL A 527 -13.19 27.62 -4.87
CA VAL A 527 -13.42 26.39 -4.11
C VAL A 527 -14.89 26.22 -3.71
N ALA A 528 -15.59 27.31 -3.38
CA ALA A 528 -17.03 27.31 -3.13
C ALA A 528 -17.82 26.82 -4.34
N LYS A 529 -17.53 27.39 -5.52
CA LYS A 529 -18.12 26.99 -6.81
C LYS A 529 -17.91 25.51 -7.09
N PHE A 530 -16.69 25.01 -6.86
CA PHE A 530 -16.38 23.58 -7.03
C PHE A 530 -17.23 22.69 -6.12
N TYR A 531 -17.25 22.95 -4.80
CA TYR A 531 -18.05 22.14 -3.88
C TYR A 531 -19.55 22.18 -4.16
N ALA A 532 -20.06 23.32 -4.64
CA ALA A 532 -21.44 23.43 -5.08
C ALA A 532 -21.72 22.57 -6.32
N LYS A 533 -20.81 22.52 -7.30
CA LYS A 533 -20.93 21.69 -8.51
C LYS A 533 -20.91 20.20 -8.21
N ILE A 534 -19.98 19.72 -7.40
CA ILE A 534 -19.86 18.29 -7.09
C ILE A 534 -20.86 17.80 -6.04
N SER A 535 -21.58 18.70 -5.37
CA SER A 535 -22.58 18.34 -4.37
C SER A 535 -23.59 17.37 -4.97
N ARG A 536 -23.97 16.34 -4.21
CA ARG A 536 -24.99 15.34 -4.58
C ARG A 536 -26.12 15.34 -3.56
N PRO A 537 -27.31 14.83 -3.89
CA PRO A 537 -28.35 14.56 -2.89
C PRO A 537 -27.74 13.70 -1.78
N THR A 538 -27.89 14.13 -0.51
CA THR A 538 -27.37 13.31 0.59
C THR A 538 -28.17 12.01 0.64
N VAL A 539 -27.50 10.90 0.39
CA VAL A 539 -28.08 9.58 0.53
C VAL A 539 -28.10 9.26 2.02
N VAL A 540 -29.28 9.33 2.65
CA VAL A 540 -29.44 8.92 4.05
C VAL A 540 -29.32 7.40 4.12
N MET A 541 -28.17 6.94 4.62
CA MET A 541 -27.93 5.51 4.83
C MET A 541 -28.89 4.99 5.90
N LYS A 542 -29.71 4.02 5.55
CA LYS A 542 -30.72 3.40 6.41
C LYS A 542 -30.07 2.27 7.21
N ARG A 543 -30.42 2.18 8.50
CA ARG A 543 -29.98 1.08 9.36
C ARG A 543 -30.65 -0.22 8.92
N VAL A 544 -29.88 -1.30 9.04
CA VAL A 544 -30.32 -2.66 8.82
C VAL A 544 -30.30 -3.40 10.16
N LYS A 545 -31.35 -4.16 10.45
CA LYS A 545 -31.39 -5.09 11.58
C LYS A 545 -31.13 -6.50 11.04
N LEU A 546 -30.09 -7.14 11.54
CA LEU A 546 -29.78 -8.54 11.26
C LEU A 546 -30.05 -9.36 12.52
N THR A 547 -30.65 -10.54 12.36
CA THR A 547 -30.88 -11.48 13.46
C THR A 547 -30.37 -12.86 13.09
N LEU A 548 -29.94 -13.61 14.09
CA LEU A 548 -29.46 -14.97 13.92
C LEU A 548 -29.95 -15.82 15.09
N THR A 549 -30.46 -17.01 14.78
CA THR A 549 -30.91 -18.01 15.74
C THR A 549 -30.39 -19.39 15.32
N SER A 550 -30.29 -20.28 16.30
CA SER A 550 -30.06 -21.72 16.09
C SER A 550 -31.32 -22.46 16.51
N ASP A 551 -31.61 -23.60 15.89
CA ASP A 551 -32.76 -24.43 16.26
C ASP A 551 -32.65 -24.93 17.72
N LYS A 552 -31.43 -25.15 18.22
CA LYS A 552 -31.13 -25.56 19.61
C LYS A 552 -29.86 -24.86 20.12
N GLU A 553 -29.70 -24.79 21.44
CA GLU A 553 -28.47 -24.32 22.09
C GLU A 553 -27.46 -25.45 22.36
N LYS A 554 -27.96 -26.68 22.52
CA LYS A 554 -27.15 -27.86 22.81
C LYS A 554 -27.41 -28.97 21.80
N TYR A 555 -26.34 -29.55 21.30
CA TYR A 555 -26.33 -30.69 20.37
C TYR A 555 -25.43 -31.80 20.92
N ILE A 556 -25.56 -33.01 20.36
CA ILE A 556 -24.70 -34.16 20.70
C ILE A 556 -24.08 -34.64 19.39
N PHE A 557 -22.75 -34.77 19.34
CA PHE A 557 -22.04 -35.23 18.16
C PHE A 557 -22.39 -36.69 17.80
N PRO A 558 -22.49 -37.05 16.50
CA PRO A 558 -22.45 -36.18 15.33
C PRO A 558 -23.80 -35.48 15.11
N CYS A 559 -23.78 -34.19 14.77
CA CYS A 559 -25.00 -33.40 14.58
C CYS A 559 -24.90 -32.39 13.44
N ASN A 560 -26.06 -32.05 12.88
CA ASN A 560 -26.24 -30.89 12.01
C ASN A 560 -26.74 -29.71 12.86
N VAL A 561 -25.99 -28.61 12.85
CA VAL A 561 -26.39 -27.33 13.44
C VAL A 561 -26.94 -26.45 12.34
N THR A 562 -28.24 -26.14 12.40
CA THR A 562 -28.91 -25.26 11.45
C THR A 562 -29.14 -23.89 12.07
N LEU A 563 -28.59 -22.87 11.41
CA LEU A 563 -28.80 -21.48 11.73
C LEU A 563 -29.80 -20.84 10.79
N ARG A 564 -30.62 -19.95 11.34
CA ARG A 564 -31.60 -19.16 10.60
C ARG A 564 -31.44 -17.71 10.96
N GLY A 565 -31.59 -16.84 9.97
CA GLY A 565 -31.52 -15.41 10.23
C GLY A 565 -32.36 -14.59 9.29
N THR A 566 -32.60 -13.35 9.68
CA THR A 566 -33.37 -12.39 8.89
C THR A 566 -32.65 -11.07 8.80
N ILE A 567 -32.78 -10.40 7.66
CA ILE A 567 -32.32 -9.04 7.41
C ILE A 567 -33.53 -8.15 7.17
N ASN A 568 -33.62 -7.04 7.93
CA ASN A 568 -34.68 -6.05 7.81
C ASN A 568 -34.09 -4.65 7.58
N PRO A 569 -34.48 -3.94 6.51
CA PRO A 569 -35.44 -4.35 5.48
C PRO A 569 -34.94 -5.53 4.63
N ARG A 570 -35.86 -6.12 3.87
CA ARG A 570 -35.61 -7.34 3.07
C ARG A 570 -34.66 -7.00 1.93
N LEU A 571 -33.41 -7.49 2.00
CA LEU A 571 -32.35 -7.16 1.05
C LEU A 571 -31.68 -8.44 0.53
N PRO A 572 -31.46 -8.59 -0.79
CA PRO A 572 -30.86 -9.79 -1.38
C PRO A 572 -29.32 -9.76 -1.31
N VAL A 573 -28.78 -9.62 -0.10
CA VAL A 573 -27.35 -9.43 0.15
C VAL A 573 -26.67 -10.72 0.58
N ASN A 574 -25.35 -10.75 0.42
CA ASN A 574 -24.51 -11.79 1.01
C ASN A 574 -24.40 -11.56 2.53
N ILE A 575 -24.57 -12.63 3.28
CA ILE A 575 -24.45 -12.73 4.72
C ILE A 575 -23.26 -13.60 5.05
N ILE A 576 -22.30 -13.03 5.75
CA ILE A 576 -21.09 -13.71 6.22
C ILE A 576 -21.40 -14.29 7.60
N ILE A 577 -21.27 -15.60 7.76
CA ILE A 577 -21.44 -16.30 9.04
C ILE A 577 -20.06 -16.61 9.59
N GLU A 578 -19.83 -16.21 10.84
CA GLU A 578 -18.53 -16.33 11.51
C GLU A 578 -18.68 -17.05 12.84
N SER A 579 -17.74 -17.95 13.15
CA SER A 579 -17.60 -18.53 14.49
C SER A 579 -16.36 -17.99 15.18
N TYR A 580 -16.46 -17.78 16.49
CA TYR A 580 -15.36 -17.33 17.33
C TYR A 580 -14.63 -18.53 17.93
N SER A 581 -13.34 -18.67 17.63
CA SER A 581 -12.47 -19.70 18.21
C SER A 581 -11.03 -19.17 18.34
N ARG A 582 -10.33 -19.56 19.43
CA ARG A 582 -8.91 -19.22 19.67
C ARG A 582 -8.58 -17.71 19.53
N GLY A 583 -9.45 -16.83 20.02
CA GLY A 583 -9.19 -15.38 20.05
C GLY A 583 -9.56 -14.61 18.76
N SER A 584 -10.10 -15.27 17.73
CA SER A 584 -10.47 -14.62 16.47
C SER A 584 -11.78 -15.14 15.88
N TRP A 585 -12.43 -14.30 15.07
CA TRP A 585 -13.59 -14.70 14.27
C TRP A 585 -13.12 -15.34 12.97
N LYS A 586 -13.63 -16.53 12.66
CA LYS A 586 -13.38 -17.24 11.40
C LYS A 586 -14.66 -17.33 10.60
N VAL A 587 -14.59 -16.98 9.31
CA VAL A 587 -15.70 -17.17 8.36
C VAL A 587 -15.92 -18.67 8.18
N ILE A 588 -17.15 -19.12 8.47
CA ILE A 588 -17.55 -20.53 8.27
C ILE A 588 -18.48 -20.70 7.07
N ALA A 589 -19.14 -19.62 6.63
CA ALA A 589 -19.90 -19.61 5.38
C ALA A 589 -20.20 -18.18 4.89
N ILE A 590 -20.51 -18.06 3.61
CA ILE A 590 -21.16 -16.90 3.02
C ILE A 590 -22.44 -17.40 2.35
N VAL A 591 -23.60 -16.93 2.82
CA VAL A 591 -24.91 -17.32 2.29
C VAL A 591 -25.64 -16.10 1.75
N LYS A 592 -26.51 -16.26 0.76
CA LYS A 592 -27.30 -15.15 0.22
C LYS A 592 -28.68 -15.13 0.87
N ALA A 593 -29.11 -13.97 1.37
CA ALA A 593 -30.48 -13.79 1.82
C ALA A 593 -31.44 -13.82 0.62
N ASP A 594 -32.59 -14.47 0.79
CA ASP A 594 -33.62 -14.55 -0.24
C ASP A 594 -34.35 -13.21 -0.44
N LYS A 595 -35.31 -13.17 -1.38
CA LYS A 595 -36.15 -11.99 -1.64
C LYS A 595 -36.97 -11.53 -0.42
N ASN A 596 -37.16 -12.40 0.57
CA ASN A 596 -37.86 -12.10 1.81
C ASN A 596 -36.91 -11.66 2.93
N GLY A 597 -35.60 -11.57 2.66
CA GLY A 597 -34.59 -11.23 3.64
C GLY A 597 -34.31 -12.37 4.63
N VAL A 598 -34.59 -13.62 4.26
CA VAL A 598 -34.34 -14.80 5.11
C VAL A 598 -33.12 -15.56 4.59
N PHE A 599 -32.30 -16.06 5.49
CA PHE A 599 -31.18 -16.95 5.15
C PHE A 599 -31.10 -18.14 6.12
N THR A 600 -30.52 -19.23 5.65
CA THR A 600 -30.31 -20.45 6.44
C THR A 600 -28.96 -21.04 6.10
N PHE A 601 -28.29 -21.60 7.10
CA PHE A 601 -27.01 -22.30 6.93
C PHE A 601 -26.96 -23.50 7.86
N THR A 602 -26.51 -24.64 7.36
CA THR A 602 -26.33 -25.85 8.15
C THR A 602 -24.87 -26.29 8.09
N TRP A 603 -24.26 -26.54 9.25
CA TRP A 603 -22.90 -27.08 9.33
C TRP A 603 -22.83 -28.28 10.29
N GLN A 604 -21.77 -29.07 10.17
CA GLN A 604 -21.45 -30.21 11.04
C GLN A 604 -20.21 -29.89 11.88
N PRO A 605 -20.37 -29.34 13.10
CA PRO A 605 -19.24 -29.04 13.96
C PRO A 605 -18.74 -30.28 14.71
N GLU A 606 -17.47 -30.23 15.08
CA GLU A 606 -16.89 -31.04 16.15
C GLU A 606 -17.51 -30.70 17.52
N SER A 607 -17.19 -31.49 18.54
CA SER A 607 -17.62 -31.19 19.90
C SER A 607 -16.88 -29.96 20.46
N GLY A 608 -17.61 -29.07 21.11
CA GLY A 608 -17.06 -27.81 21.57
C GLY A 608 -18.10 -26.72 21.80
N ASN A 609 -17.64 -25.57 22.26
CA ASN A 609 -18.45 -24.37 22.47
C ASN A 609 -18.14 -23.35 21.38
N TYR A 610 -19.17 -22.95 20.64
CA TYR A 610 -19.09 -21.99 19.54
C TYR A 610 -19.88 -20.74 19.89
N THR A 611 -19.28 -19.57 19.67
CA THR A 611 -20.04 -18.30 19.58
C THR A 611 -20.12 -17.91 18.12
N VAL A 612 -21.33 -17.71 17.60
CA VAL A 612 -21.56 -17.50 16.17
C VAL A 612 -22.32 -16.21 15.93
N ARG A 613 -21.98 -15.51 14.86
CA ARG A 613 -22.66 -14.29 14.41
C ARG A 613 -22.80 -14.27 12.89
N ALA A 614 -23.69 -13.42 12.41
CA ALA A 614 -23.84 -13.08 11.02
C ALA A 614 -23.52 -11.59 10.80
N ARG A 615 -22.96 -11.26 9.63
CA ARG A 615 -22.73 -9.88 9.18
C ARG A 615 -23.24 -9.70 7.76
N SER A 616 -23.86 -8.56 7.47
CA SER A 616 -24.22 -8.16 6.10
C SER A 616 -23.20 -7.17 5.53
N THR A 617 -22.99 -7.21 4.22
CA THR A 617 -22.28 -6.14 3.51
C THR A 617 -23.18 -4.91 3.32
N SER A 618 -22.60 -3.75 3.00
CA SER A 618 -23.38 -2.60 2.54
C SER A 618 -24.12 -2.93 1.25
N TYR A 619 -25.31 -2.37 1.08
CA TYR A 619 -26.10 -2.54 -0.15
C TYR A 619 -26.92 -1.28 -0.45
N ASN A 620 -26.66 -0.65 -1.59
CA ASN A 620 -27.26 0.65 -1.94
C ASN A 620 -27.13 1.66 -0.79
N TYR A 621 -28.27 2.17 -0.31
CA TYR A 621 -28.37 3.12 0.81
C TYR A 621 -28.55 2.43 2.17
N TYR A 622 -28.10 1.18 2.35
CA TYR A 622 -28.21 0.45 3.61
C TYR A 622 -26.84 0.14 4.22
N LEU A 623 -26.68 0.48 5.51
CA LEU A 623 -25.45 0.22 6.27
C LEU A 623 -25.24 -1.29 6.49
N PRO A 624 -23.97 -1.74 6.56
CA PRO A 624 -23.68 -3.08 7.04
C PRO A 624 -24.18 -3.23 8.49
N SER A 625 -24.57 -4.45 8.85
CA SER A 625 -25.10 -4.76 10.17
C SER A 625 -24.60 -6.11 10.65
N GLN A 626 -24.61 -6.31 11.96
CA GLN A 626 -24.28 -7.58 12.60
C GLN A 626 -25.47 -8.10 13.39
N SER A 627 -25.60 -9.42 13.47
CA SER A 627 -26.61 -10.06 14.30
C SER A 627 -26.23 -10.03 15.78
N ASN A 628 -27.17 -10.45 16.62
CA ASN A 628 -26.85 -10.97 17.94
C ASN A 628 -25.84 -12.14 17.86
N HIS A 629 -25.08 -12.35 18.92
CA HIS A 629 -24.24 -13.54 19.07
C HIS A 629 -25.08 -14.68 19.64
N ILE A 630 -24.95 -15.86 19.06
CA ILE A 630 -25.55 -17.09 19.58
C ILE A 630 -24.45 -18.00 20.11
N LYS A 631 -24.74 -18.70 21.21
CA LYS A 631 -23.84 -19.69 21.80
C LYS A 631 -24.39 -21.08 21.51
N ILE A 632 -23.53 -21.96 21.03
CA ILE A 632 -23.89 -23.33 20.66
C ILE A 632 -22.88 -24.25 21.33
N SER A 633 -23.38 -25.23 22.08
CA SER A 633 -22.56 -26.26 22.72
C SER A 633 -22.83 -27.60 22.07
N VAL A 634 -21.81 -28.17 21.44
CA VAL A 634 -21.85 -29.50 20.86
C VAL A 634 -21.18 -30.44 21.86
N LEU A 635 -21.98 -31.24 22.55
CA LEU A 635 -21.50 -32.21 23.52
C LEU A 635 -20.91 -33.41 22.79
N LYS A 636 -19.92 -34.05 23.43
CA LYS A 636 -19.34 -35.30 22.95
C LYS A 636 -20.42 -36.38 22.79
N GLY A 637 -20.35 -37.11 21.68
CA GLY A 637 -21.21 -38.26 21.39
C GLY A 637 -20.99 -39.42 22.35
N GLU A 638 -21.98 -40.30 22.43
CA GLU A 638 -21.86 -41.56 23.16
C GLU A 638 -21.29 -42.66 22.24
N ARG A 639 -20.50 -43.57 22.82
CA ARG A 639 -20.01 -44.77 22.14
C ARG A 639 -20.65 -46.02 22.70
N LYS A 640 -20.92 -46.99 21.83
CA LYS A 640 -21.33 -48.33 22.23
C LYS A 640 -20.15 -49.28 22.10
N LEU A 641 -19.86 -50.01 23.17
CA LEU A 641 -18.90 -51.09 23.20
C LEU A 641 -19.62 -52.44 23.29
N ARG A 642 -19.58 -53.20 22.20
CA ARG A 642 -20.05 -54.59 22.16
C ARG A 642 -18.85 -55.51 22.35
N LEU A 643 -18.99 -56.50 23.24
CA LEU A 643 -17.95 -57.48 23.53
C LEU A 643 -18.53 -58.86 23.25
N ASN A 644 -17.76 -59.70 22.56
CA ASN A 644 -18.07 -61.10 22.32
C ASN A 644 -16.96 -61.98 22.92
N TYR A 645 -17.35 -62.98 23.71
CA TYR A 645 -16.43 -63.82 24.46
C TYR A 645 -17.10 -65.12 24.89
N THR A 646 -16.30 -66.15 25.14
CA THR A 646 -16.76 -67.41 25.74
C THR A 646 -16.89 -67.28 27.26
N LYS A 647 -18.05 -67.66 27.81
CA LYS A 647 -18.31 -67.58 29.26
C LYS A 647 -17.55 -68.63 30.10
N THR A 648 -17.24 -69.77 29.50
CA THR A 648 -16.49 -70.86 30.11
C THR A 648 -15.27 -71.19 29.26
N ALA A 649 -14.12 -71.34 29.90
CA ALA A 649 -12.87 -71.71 29.24
C ALA A 649 -12.11 -72.75 30.09
N TYR A 650 -11.08 -73.38 29.52
CA TYR A 650 -10.25 -74.34 30.24
C TYR A 650 -8.88 -73.76 30.56
N VAL A 651 -8.28 -74.22 31.66
CA VAL A 651 -6.91 -73.83 32.05
C VAL A 651 -5.93 -74.14 30.91
N ASN A 652 -5.07 -73.17 30.59
CA ASN A 652 -4.07 -73.23 29.51
C ASN A 652 -4.60 -73.26 28.07
N GLU A 653 -5.89 -73.02 27.84
CA GLU A 653 -6.44 -72.80 26.48
C GLU A 653 -6.51 -71.31 26.13
N ASN A 654 -6.32 -70.96 24.86
CA ASN A 654 -6.45 -69.58 24.41
C ASN A 654 -7.92 -69.18 24.35
N VAL A 655 -8.26 -68.05 24.97
CA VAL A 655 -9.58 -67.46 24.97
C VAL A 655 -9.52 -66.16 24.17
N SER A 656 -10.43 -66.01 23.20
CA SER A 656 -10.56 -64.81 22.41
C SER A 656 -11.71 -63.95 22.94
N VAL A 657 -11.40 -62.68 23.20
CA VAL A 657 -12.38 -61.62 23.46
C VAL A 657 -12.32 -60.66 22.29
N THR A 658 -13.39 -60.55 21.52
CA THR A 658 -13.49 -59.55 20.45
C THR A 658 -14.41 -58.42 20.87
N GLY A 659 -14.19 -57.23 20.34
CA GLY A 659 -15.10 -56.11 20.56
C GLY A 659 -15.27 -55.24 19.33
N GLU A 660 -16.44 -54.62 19.26
CA GLU A 660 -16.86 -53.66 18.24
C GLU A 660 -17.26 -52.35 18.91
N ILE A 661 -16.78 -51.25 18.34
CA ILE A 661 -17.00 -49.87 18.74
C ILE A 661 -17.92 -49.25 17.70
N ASP A 662 -19.03 -48.70 18.16
CA ASP A 662 -19.99 -47.97 17.33
C ASP A 662 -20.17 -46.55 17.89
N PRO A 663 -19.84 -45.50 17.12
CA PRO A 663 -19.27 -45.52 15.76
C PRO A 663 -17.78 -45.93 15.72
N PRO A 664 -17.27 -46.44 14.59
CA PRO A 664 -15.93 -47.05 14.48
C PRO A 664 -14.77 -46.06 14.54
N ASP A 665 -15.04 -44.74 14.45
CA ASP A 665 -14.04 -43.72 14.20
C ASP A 665 -13.48 -43.03 15.46
N GLU A 666 -12.23 -42.57 15.35
CA GLU A 666 -11.37 -41.82 16.30
C GLU A 666 -10.65 -42.57 17.43
N ALA A 667 -10.91 -43.86 17.70
CA ALA A 667 -10.14 -44.60 18.71
C ALA A 667 -9.02 -45.44 18.06
N GLU A 668 -7.76 -45.14 18.36
CA GLU A 668 -6.61 -45.90 17.84
C GLU A 668 -6.33 -47.18 18.64
N ASN A 669 -6.65 -47.18 19.94
CA ASN A 669 -6.46 -48.32 20.83
C ASN A 669 -7.52 -48.38 21.94
N VAL A 670 -7.69 -49.56 22.54
CA VAL A 670 -8.45 -49.78 23.77
C VAL A 670 -7.53 -50.26 24.88
N SER A 671 -7.81 -49.84 26.11
CA SER A 671 -7.11 -50.34 27.31
C SER A 671 -7.88 -51.51 27.92
N VAL A 672 -7.17 -52.54 28.35
CA VAL A 672 -7.75 -53.74 28.95
C VAL A 672 -7.10 -53.99 30.31
N LYS A 673 -7.94 -54.16 31.34
CA LYS A 673 -7.55 -54.59 32.68
C LYS A 673 -8.08 -56.00 32.93
N ILE A 674 -7.20 -56.94 33.25
CA ILE A 674 -7.54 -58.33 33.54
C ILE A 674 -7.26 -58.59 35.03
N VAL A 675 -8.23 -59.16 35.73
CA VAL A 675 -8.13 -59.55 37.15
C VAL A 675 -8.31 -61.05 37.25
N ASN A 676 -7.30 -61.75 37.76
CA ASN A 676 -7.34 -63.20 37.91
C ASN A 676 -8.07 -63.61 39.21
N PRO A 677 -8.35 -64.92 39.42
CA PRO A 677 -9.09 -65.41 40.59
C PRO A 677 -8.41 -65.15 41.94
N LYS A 678 -7.09 -64.87 41.95
CA LYS A 678 -6.32 -64.49 43.16
C LYS A 678 -6.31 -62.97 43.38
N GLY A 679 -7.04 -62.20 42.57
CA GLY A 679 -7.11 -60.74 42.65
C GLY A 679 -5.91 -60.01 42.03
N GLN A 680 -5.00 -60.71 41.34
CA GLN A 680 -3.87 -60.07 40.66
C GLN A 680 -4.34 -59.37 39.38
N VAL A 681 -3.82 -58.18 39.13
CA VAL A 681 -4.24 -57.30 38.02
C VAL A 681 -3.14 -57.21 36.97
N SER A 682 -3.50 -57.33 35.69
CA SER A 682 -2.63 -57.02 34.55
C SER A 682 -3.30 -56.04 33.60
N HIS A 683 -2.51 -55.17 32.96
CA HIS A 683 -2.98 -54.19 31.98
C HIS A 683 -2.35 -54.45 30.62
N THR A 684 -3.12 -54.27 29.55
CA THR A 684 -2.63 -54.30 28.16
C THR A 684 -3.42 -53.32 27.31
N THR A 685 -2.87 -52.93 26.17
CA THR A 685 -3.58 -52.17 25.13
C THR A 685 -3.77 -53.04 23.89
N VAL A 686 -4.85 -52.80 23.15
CA VAL A 686 -5.15 -53.50 21.90
C VAL A 686 -5.51 -52.47 20.84
N ASP A 687 -4.87 -52.56 19.68
CA ASP A 687 -5.14 -51.67 18.55
C ASP A 687 -6.54 -51.93 17.99
N VAL A 688 -7.22 -50.85 17.61
CA VAL A 688 -8.53 -50.90 16.97
C VAL A 688 -8.35 -50.70 15.47
N LYS A 689 -8.94 -51.59 14.68
CA LYS A 689 -8.99 -51.47 13.22
C LYS A 689 -10.44 -51.45 12.77
N ASN A 690 -10.86 -50.36 12.11
CA ASN A 690 -12.22 -50.15 11.64
C ASN A 690 -13.28 -50.38 12.73
N GLY A 691 -13.04 -49.84 13.93
CA GLY A 691 -13.93 -50.01 15.07
C GLY A 691 -13.91 -51.40 15.71
N ALA A 692 -13.09 -52.35 15.26
CA ALA A 692 -13.01 -53.69 15.83
C ALA A 692 -11.65 -53.97 16.47
N PHE A 693 -11.63 -54.78 17.54
CA PHE A 693 -10.42 -55.27 18.17
C PHE A 693 -10.58 -56.71 18.65
N ALA A 694 -9.46 -57.41 18.84
CA ALA A 694 -9.42 -58.77 19.35
C ALA A 694 -8.29 -58.93 20.37
N LEU A 695 -8.60 -59.51 21.52
CA LEU A 695 -7.68 -59.83 22.60
C LEU A 695 -7.65 -61.34 22.78
N SER A 696 -6.45 -61.92 22.77
CA SER A 696 -6.25 -63.32 23.16
C SER A 696 -5.62 -63.39 24.54
N ILE A 697 -6.22 -64.15 25.44
CA ILE A 697 -5.71 -64.42 26.80
C ILE A 697 -5.54 -65.92 27.00
N LYS A 698 -4.57 -66.32 27.81
CA LYS A 698 -4.33 -67.73 28.16
C LYS A 698 -4.37 -67.90 29.68
N PRO A 699 -5.54 -68.15 30.28
CA PRO A 699 -5.68 -68.24 31.73
C PRO A 699 -4.96 -69.47 32.29
N THR A 700 -4.13 -69.26 33.30
CA THR A 700 -3.30 -70.30 33.94
C THR A 700 -3.87 -70.83 35.26
N LEU A 701 -4.98 -70.26 35.74
CA LEU A 701 -5.65 -70.60 36.99
C LEU A 701 -7.12 -70.87 36.74
N ALA A 702 -7.65 -71.93 37.37
CA ALA A 702 -9.09 -72.15 37.47
C ALA A 702 -9.76 -71.11 38.39
N GLY A 703 -10.99 -70.73 38.07
CA GLY A 703 -11.77 -69.71 38.78
C GLY A 703 -12.24 -68.57 37.87
N LEU A 704 -12.79 -67.53 38.49
CA LEU A 704 -13.40 -66.40 37.78
C LEU A 704 -12.36 -65.33 37.39
N TRP A 705 -12.24 -65.06 36.10
CA TRP A 705 -11.41 -63.97 35.55
C TRP A 705 -12.30 -62.80 35.12
N ASN A 706 -12.01 -61.60 35.62
CA ASN A 706 -12.73 -60.37 35.24
C ASN A 706 -11.90 -59.52 34.29
N ILE A 707 -12.47 -59.15 33.16
CA ILE A 707 -11.79 -58.39 32.11
C ILE A 707 -12.58 -57.11 31.86
N THR A 708 -11.97 -55.98 32.16
CA THR A 708 -12.53 -54.66 31.91
C THR A 708 -11.86 -54.08 30.67
N VAL A 709 -12.65 -53.85 29.63
CA VAL A 709 -12.20 -53.15 28.42
C VAL A 709 -12.68 -51.70 28.50
N THR A 710 -11.77 -50.74 28.31
CA THR A 710 -12.04 -49.30 28.36
C THR A 710 -11.55 -48.61 27.09
N ILE A 711 -12.49 -47.97 26.39
CA ILE A 711 -12.25 -47.06 25.27
C ILE A 711 -12.00 -45.65 25.85
N PRO A 712 -10.87 -45.00 25.52
CA PRO A 712 -10.60 -43.65 25.97
C PRO A 712 -11.56 -42.63 25.35
N GLU A 713 -11.73 -41.51 26.06
CA GLU A 713 -12.42 -40.32 25.54
C GLU A 713 -11.60 -39.66 24.42
N THR A 714 -12.25 -39.24 23.33
CA THR A 714 -11.62 -38.52 22.20
C THR A 714 -12.11 -37.08 22.12
N GLU A 715 -11.69 -36.33 21.11
CA GLU A 715 -12.16 -34.96 20.87
C GLU A 715 -13.68 -34.90 20.70
N ASN A 716 -14.31 -35.89 20.03
CA ASN A 716 -15.75 -35.85 19.73
C ASN A 716 -16.62 -36.88 20.48
N TYR A 717 -16.05 -37.90 21.12
CA TYR A 717 -16.81 -38.95 21.81
C TYR A 717 -16.35 -39.18 23.25
N LYS A 718 -17.30 -39.51 24.13
CA LYS A 718 -17.01 -39.91 25.52
C LYS A 718 -16.35 -41.28 25.56
N GLY A 719 -15.54 -41.50 26.60
CA GLY A 719 -14.98 -42.82 26.91
C GLY A 719 -16.06 -43.79 27.40
N VAL A 720 -15.86 -45.08 27.19
CA VAL A 720 -16.80 -46.13 27.65
C VAL A 720 -16.02 -47.34 28.16
N SER A 721 -16.51 -47.96 29.23
CA SER A 721 -15.89 -49.13 29.85
C SER A 721 -16.91 -50.23 30.08
N LYS A 722 -16.50 -51.49 29.88
CA LYS A 722 -17.34 -52.66 30.10
C LYS A 722 -16.51 -53.80 30.68
N THR A 723 -17.04 -54.43 31.72
CA THR A 723 -16.43 -55.61 32.36
C THR A 723 -17.18 -56.88 31.97
N LEU A 724 -16.42 -57.91 31.66
CA LEU A 724 -16.91 -59.27 31.43
C LEU A 724 -16.23 -60.25 32.39
N SER A 725 -16.85 -61.40 32.60
CA SER A 725 -16.35 -62.43 33.50
C SER A 725 -16.29 -63.78 32.76
N ILE A 726 -15.14 -64.44 32.84
CA ILE A 726 -14.88 -65.74 32.21
C ILE A 726 -14.62 -66.74 33.32
N ASN A 727 -15.41 -67.82 33.38
CA ASN A 727 -15.21 -68.91 34.32
C ASN A 727 -14.23 -69.93 33.73
N VAL A 728 -13.07 -70.09 34.34
CA VAL A 728 -12.04 -71.03 33.85
C VAL A 728 -12.07 -72.30 34.68
N VAL A 729 -12.22 -73.46 34.04
CA VAL A 729 -12.33 -74.78 34.70
C VAL A 729 -11.15 -75.68 34.35
N GLU A 730 -10.83 -76.62 35.24
CA GLU A 730 -9.84 -77.66 34.94
C GLU A 730 -10.43 -78.70 33.98
N LYS A 731 -9.61 -79.18 33.04
CA LYS A 731 -10.03 -80.20 32.07
C LYS A 731 -10.03 -81.55 32.79
N GLY A 732 -11.21 -82.09 33.09
CA GLY A 732 -11.35 -83.37 33.81
C GLY A 732 -10.67 -84.53 33.06
N GLY A 733 -9.76 -85.23 33.73
CA GLY A 733 -9.17 -86.48 33.26
C GLY A 733 -10.19 -87.63 33.32
N LEU A 734 -10.12 -88.54 32.34
CA LEU A 734 -10.98 -89.74 32.26
C LEU A 734 -10.81 -90.61 33.52
N ASN A 735 -11.92 -90.85 34.23
CA ASN A 735 -11.96 -91.66 35.45
C ASN A 735 -11.90 -93.17 35.11
N LEU A 736 -11.03 -93.91 35.80
CA LEU A 736 -10.69 -95.32 35.55
C LEU A 736 -11.92 -96.26 35.64
N GLU A 737 -12.96 -95.85 36.36
CA GLU A 737 -14.22 -96.60 36.51
C GLU A 737 -15.01 -96.75 35.20
N ASN A 738 -14.90 -95.81 34.27
CA ASN A 738 -15.59 -95.88 32.97
C ASN A 738 -14.92 -96.87 32.00
N ILE A 739 -13.61 -97.12 32.16
CA ILE A 739 -12.87 -98.09 31.34
C ILE A 739 -13.19 -99.53 31.79
N ILE A 740 -13.30 -99.77 33.10
CA ILE A 740 -13.65 -101.08 33.66
C ILE A 740 -15.06 -101.49 33.22
N THR A 741 -16.01 -100.55 33.22
CA THR A 741 -17.41 -100.81 32.83
C THR A 741 -17.56 -101.18 31.34
N ILE A 742 -16.77 -100.55 30.46
CA ILE A 742 -16.78 -100.85 29.01
C ILE A 742 -16.14 -102.23 28.71
N VAL A 743 -15.06 -102.59 29.42
CA VAL A 743 -14.42 -103.91 29.26
C VAL A 743 -15.31 -105.03 29.80
N PHE A 744 -16.01 -104.81 30.92
CA PHE A 744 -16.91 -105.81 31.51
C PHE A 744 -18.13 -106.10 30.62
N LEU A 745 -18.70 -105.07 29.99
CA LEU A 745 -19.81 -105.21 29.03
C LEU A 745 -19.38 -105.93 27.73
N ALA A 746 -18.14 -105.73 27.26
CA ALA A 746 -17.62 -106.41 26.08
C ALA A 746 -17.39 -107.93 26.30
N VAL A 747 -16.96 -108.34 27.50
CA VAL A 747 -16.75 -109.76 27.86
C VAL A 747 -18.09 -110.51 27.99
N ILE A 748 -19.12 -109.89 28.57
CA ILE A 748 -20.46 -110.48 28.68
C ILE A 748 -21.10 -110.68 27.30
N LEU A 749 -20.94 -109.73 26.38
CA LEU A 749 -21.43 -109.85 24.99
C LEU A 749 -20.73 -110.97 24.20
N LEU A 750 -19.42 -111.19 24.42
CA LEU A 750 -18.64 -112.26 23.79
C LEU A 750 -19.03 -113.67 24.28
N ILE A 751 -19.31 -113.83 25.58
CA ILE A 751 -19.74 -115.11 26.17
C ILE A 751 -21.18 -115.46 25.72
N SER A 752 -22.06 -114.45 25.63
CA SER A 752 -23.44 -114.61 25.15
C SER A 752 -23.51 -115.07 23.69
N ALA A 753 -22.61 -114.55 22.84
CA ALA A 753 -22.53 -114.94 21.42
C ALA A 753 -21.93 -116.34 21.19
N MET A 754 -21.07 -116.83 22.10
CA MET A 754 -20.51 -118.19 22.02
C MET A 754 -21.51 -119.28 22.46
N VAL A 755 -22.33 -119.03 23.49
CA VAL A 755 -23.35 -119.99 23.97
C VAL A 755 -24.49 -120.16 22.96
N PHE A 756 -24.87 -119.11 22.22
CA PHE A 756 -25.91 -119.19 21.19
C PHE A 756 -25.47 -119.97 19.93
N LYS A 757 -24.15 -120.13 19.70
CA LYS A 757 -23.59 -120.83 18.53
C LYS A 757 -23.43 -122.35 18.74
N LEU A 758 -23.50 -122.83 19.99
CA LEU A 758 -23.31 -124.24 20.36
C LEU A 758 -24.63 -125.03 20.56
N GLY A 759 -25.79 -124.37 20.66
CA GLY A 759 -27.09 -125.01 20.92
C GLY A 759 -27.89 -125.52 19.69
N LYS A 760 -27.33 -125.47 18.47
CA LYS A 760 -28.06 -125.69 17.21
C LYS A 760 -28.00 -127.12 16.64
N ASN A 761 -27.60 -128.11 17.43
CA ASN A 761 -27.62 -129.53 17.04
C ASN A 761 -28.30 -130.37 18.13
N LEU A 762 -29.63 -130.52 18.03
CA LEU A 762 -30.36 -131.73 18.42
C LEU A 762 -31.78 -131.65 17.86
N LYS A 763 -31.99 -132.37 16.76
CA LYS A 763 -33.29 -132.79 16.23
C LYS A 763 -33.91 -133.80 17.21
N LEU A 764 -35.24 -133.86 17.28
CA LEU A 764 -36.00 -135.11 17.11
C LEU A 764 -37.47 -134.80 16.76
N SER A 765 -37.87 -135.39 15.63
CA SER A 765 -39.17 -135.54 14.95
C SER A 765 -40.03 -136.64 15.61
N PRO A 766 -41.24 -137.01 15.12
CA PRO A 766 -42.02 -136.53 13.97
C PRO A 766 -43.25 -135.68 14.32
#